data_AF-A0A2H0QB09-F1
#
_entry.id   AF-A0A2H0QB09-F1
#
_cell.length_a   1.000
_cell.length_b   1.000
_cell.length_c   1.000
_cell.angle_alpha   90.00
_cell.angle_beta   90.00
_cell.angle_gamma   90.00
#
_symmetry.space_group_name_H-M   'P 1'
#
loop_
_entity.id
_entity.type
_entity.pdbx_description
1 polymer ?
#
loop_
_entity_poly.entity_id
_entity_poly.type
_entity_poly.pdbx_seq_one_letter_code
_entity_poly.pdbx_strand_id
1 'polypeptide(L)'
;MKLPVILIHLFLLFTVVACGGKKSSTKTSLVLGGLIDSIAGQSGGTMIYGRQLSGGSDSFAIKLPYSQDLELPNGMWRFAAVTWDGNDANEIMSGQTRCGLNEVNLLGGDQTVAMTLSKANCFAQFFGDDKSKEVTGEPKKFLPATCALLDEKRGRIDNGQCKNSVGTSFTVELPQKLPGANYSQGLVSACNTETTASDEFLYAASTNLRIPMFFPIGFNEPMIKLTIYEDAGCTQNPQVTTINNPLAGVGTRSLELDNEVSGYTTFNVLYVHNPVCEGSFALGAAPFDIDGGGLGPDYILCNPTQFSWIQSNDLTGNYFLDSDLDYLGVGPITAPIISSPFTGSFDGRGHTVYDLDMDDSAFSGFGMFADISGRVSNLNIEGADLDVTSDRGSVGVLAGTLSGGGVIENIDLFDINITLNGTSAGAQVGALVGYVNNTAPNAGVRNITAEAITLDAVGYKDFGAIIGLIDGTNSRVNDITVDYVELTFDNSTGACVGGVFGTSKNGASVENISVTDLYIGDAVTSSGGASRNNIGGIAGCVANGSQLKSARIIDSEIYTASSAVGGAVGFADPIPTTAASVTIKDVLSSVDIIEGDTKVGGIVGEAQGSAGNVLNLERSRYIGPVGSGYVVCVDKCAGLVGSLGGAGAIHTVTESWVRDLDIESTGSGTTIGGLIAVGQDAVINSVFGDNISLTTTVAAHTVGGLYGDSTGTFSVTDAYFKGDVYGDTSGNDALITSDATAANLIRIYTVGTASKGSYATGTPTTASATNIFTTVASSPNATTASQGTIQDSSTLNTAGFSASVWTNITSSGVKELIIEEPYVLFANSGLGTRSDPYLISTEDAWNAIDDKPNFMGKAFKLVSDLDFTSMTFNPIGSFTNPFWGNLSGNNFSISNILDTSCTIGAFGVIGQMSTVIAAANFARDVGVNTDPNDGYLYLYDNTFNCTTAAVGSLVGKVEDRVAGGASDVDNQSFAIKIHNIVVDGADVSATTGFVGGLIGYSDQNNNGTVLRNVIVSNSVVDASAASSGIGGLFGMFTSTSATAPTNQGRVESLKSINNTVTSVNASTPTGGIFGEFSAEHLEVRKMISNSTVSGSTNVGGIVGNHYDGRIAEAVSKGDVSGSTNVGGFVGSMSLAATVIDGSYSTASVTAGTIGSGFAGSIVLGATIKNSWYDPSSLAGAATLSPADNITGVGSNLVMVGSDTVRTGLTQTTLTQLQNDPVFFAANFTSIDPFVFGAGDYPRPYFEVWPQFFND
;
A
#
# COMPACT_ATOMS: atom_id res chain seq x y z
N MET A 1 68.09 37.24 -66.09
CA MET A 1 67.48 37.94 -67.22
C MET A 1 66.21 38.62 -66.70
N LYS A 2 66.27 39.97 -66.51
CA LYS A 2 65.23 40.99 -66.15
C LYS A 2 64.11 40.60 -65.13
N LEU A 3 64.15 40.93 -63.83
CA LEU A 3 63.90 42.20 -63.05
C LEU A 3 62.40 42.70 -63.01
N PRO A 4 61.93 43.43 -61.96
CA PRO A 4 60.86 43.05 -60.99
C PRO A 4 59.90 44.24 -60.61
N VAL A 5 59.52 44.32 -59.31
CA VAL A 5 58.86 45.42 -58.52
C VAL A 5 57.32 45.47 -58.62
N ILE A 6 56.47 45.52 -57.58
CA ILE A 6 56.54 46.15 -56.25
C ILE A 6 55.62 45.37 -55.28
N LEU A 7 56.17 44.92 -54.15
CA LEU A 7 55.42 44.59 -52.95
C LEU A 7 56.28 45.03 -51.78
N ILE A 8 55.65 45.57 -50.73
CA ILE A 8 56.20 45.91 -49.41
C ILE A 8 56.38 47.42 -49.17
N HIS A 9 55.53 47.89 -48.24
CA HIS A 9 55.49 49.17 -47.52
C HIS A 9 54.65 50.28 -48.16
N LEU A 10 53.37 50.35 -47.77
CA LEU A 10 52.87 51.33 -46.79
C LEU A 10 51.36 51.47 -46.99
N PHE A 11 50.53 50.87 -46.12
CA PHE A 11 49.30 51.46 -45.56
C PHE A 11 48.62 50.45 -44.63
N LEU A 12 49.15 50.43 -43.41
CA LEU A 12 48.41 50.05 -42.22
C LEU A 12 47.40 51.20 -41.96
N LEU A 13 46.15 50.81 -41.68
CA LEU A 13 44.97 51.60 -41.25
C LEU A 13 43.98 52.12 -42.30
N PHE A 14 42.70 51.81 -42.02
CA PHE A 14 41.43 51.96 -42.76
C PHE A 14 41.17 50.83 -43.78
N THR A 15 40.29 49.85 -43.59
CA THR A 15 39.05 49.77 -42.79
C THR A 15 38.66 48.31 -42.50
N VAL A 16 38.19 48.09 -41.27
CA VAL A 16 37.32 46.99 -40.82
C VAL A 16 36.15 46.79 -41.79
N VAL A 17 36.03 45.63 -42.44
CA VAL A 17 34.74 45.08 -42.90
C VAL A 17 34.74 43.55 -42.78
N ALA A 18 34.02 43.09 -41.77
CA ALA A 18 33.29 41.82 -41.68
C ALA A 18 34.08 40.49 -41.63
N CYS A 19 34.78 40.25 -40.52
CA CYS A 19 34.34 39.12 -39.70
C CYS A 19 32.94 39.46 -39.20
N GLY A 20 31.90 39.14 -39.98
CA GLY A 20 30.56 39.11 -39.46
C GLY A 20 30.56 38.03 -38.38
N GLY A 21 30.62 38.43 -37.11
CA GLY A 21 30.31 37.52 -36.02
C GLY A 21 29.00 36.84 -36.39
N LYS A 22 28.96 35.49 -36.40
CA LYS A 22 27.73 34.75 -36.63
C LYS A 22 26.67 35.37 -35.73
N LYS A 23 25.65 36.01 -36.31
CA LYS A 23 24.51 36.54 -35.55
C LYS A 23 23.97 35.39 -34.70
N SER A 24 23.56 35.64 -33.45
CA SER A 24 23.06 34.60 -32.54
C SER A 24 21.79 33.91 -33.06
N SER A 25 21.06 34.56 -33.97
CA SER A 25 19.87 34.06 -34.65
C SER A 25 19.93 34.23 -36.18
N THR A 26 19.12 33.42 -36.87
CA THR A 26 18.87 33.41 -38.32
C THR A 26 17.47 33.94 -38.60
N LYS A 27 17.37 34.91 -39.52
CA LYS A 27 16.10 35.39 -40.02
C LYS A 27 15.61 34.42 -41.10
N THR A 28 14.55 33.71 -40.81
CA THR A 28 14.11 32.55 -41.60
C THR A 28 12.84 32.87 -42.36
N SER A 29 12.90 32.78 -43.69
CA SER A 29 11.73 32.86 -44.57
C SER A 29 11.28 31.44 -44.94
N LEU A 30 10.00 31.14 -44.75
CA LEU A 30 9.44 29.82 -45.02
C LEU A 30 8.77 29.82 -46.40
N VAL A 31 9.19 28.89 -47.27
CA VAL A 31 8.60 28.71 -48.61
C VAL A 31 7.99 27.32 -48.70
N LEU A 32 6.70 27.24 -48.99
CA LEU A 32 6.01 25.97 -49.21
C LEU A 32 5.99 25.68 -50.72
N GLY A 33 6.76 24.68 -51.15
CA GLY A 33 6.95 24.26 -52.54
C GLY A 33 5.96 23.17 -52.99
N GLY A 34 5.53 23.24 -54.25
CA GLY A 34 4.53 22.34 -54.85
C GLY A 34 3.39 23.15 -55.45
N LEU A 35 3.41 23.34 -56.78
CA LEU A 35 2.44 24.16 -57.55
C LEU A 35 2.05 25.46 -56.83
N ILE A 36 3.07 26.28 -56.62
CA ILE A 36 2.97 27.70 -56.28
C ILE A 36 2.35 28.37 -57.53
N ASP A 37 1.03 28.60 -57.46
CA ASP A 37 0.28 29.70 -58.11
C ASP A 37 -1.24 29.44 -58.14
N SER A 38 -1.74 28.25 -57.77
CA SER A 38 -3.20 28.00 -57.73
C SER A 38 -3.65 26.83 -56.84
N ILE A 39 -3.31 26.81 -55.54
CA ILE A 39 -4.13 26.01 -54.61
C ILE A 39 -5.41 26.78 -54.34
N ALA A 40 -6.36 26.72 -55.27
CA ALA A 40 -7.76 26.90 -54.93
C ALA A 40 -8.10 25.83 -53.90
N GLY A 41 -8.34 26.22 -52.64
CA GLY A 41 -8.78 25.29 -51.60
C GLY A 41 -8.17 25.44 -50.21
N GLN A 42 -7.22 26.33 -49.89
CA GLN A 42 -6.67 26.43 -48.50
C GLN A 42 -7.66 26.92 -47.41
N SER A 43 -8.97 26.86 -47.64
CA SER A 43 -9.99 27.24 -46.66
C SER A 43 -9.91 26.40 -45.38
N GLY A 44 -9.32 25.19 -45.45
CA GLY A 44 -9.09 24.30 -44.30
C GLY A 44 -7.91 24.69 -43.39
N GLY A 45 -7.05 25.64 -43.80
CA GLY A 45 -5.92 26.16 -43.01
C GLY A 45 -4.59 25.42 -43.18
N THR A 46 -3.52 26.00 -42.62
CA THR A 46 -2.15 25.45 -42.63
C THR A 46 -1.46 25.70 -41.30
N MET A 47 -0.81 24.67 -40.75
CA MET A 47 0.06 24.75 -39.56
C MET A 47 1.51 24.43 -39.93
N ILE A 48 2.45 25.18 -39.35
CA ILE A 48 3.89 24.92 -39.44
C ILE A 48 4.47 24.77 -38.04
N TYR A 49 5.25 23.70 -37.86
CA TYR A 49 5.97 23.37 -36.65
C TYR A 49 7.47 23.45 -36.91
N GLY A 50 8.24 23.90 -35.91
CA GLY A 50 9.69 23.89 -35.95
C GLY A 50 10.28 23.50 -34.61
N ARG A 51 11.34 22.67 -34.64
CA ARG A 51 12.13 22.32 -33.44
C ARG A 51 13.62 22.38 -33.75
N GLN A 52 14.38 22.92 -32.81
CA GLN A 52 15.83 22.82 -32.80
C GLN A 52 16.29 21.41 -32.36
N LEU A 53 17.02 20.72 -33.22
CA LEU A 53 17.61 19.39 -32.98
C LEU A 53 19.01 19.46 -32.34
N SER A 54 19.74 20.57 -32.51
CA SER A 54 21.02 20.81 -31.85
C SER A 54 21.30 22.30 -31.69
N GLY A 55 21.96 22.68 -30.59
CA GLY A 55 22.27 24.08 -30.25
C GLY A 55 21.27 24.78 -29.32
N GLY A 56 20.29 24.05 -28.78
CA GLY A 56 19.24 24.52 -27.87
C GLY A 56 18.03 23.59 -27.88
N SER A 57 16.91 24.03 -27.28
CA SER A 57 15.65 23.28 -27.18
C SER A 57 14.43 24.07 -27.68
N ASP A 58 14.66 25.10 -28.50
CA ASP A 58 13.59 26.00 -28.95
C ASP A 58 12.60 25.35 -29.93
N SER A 59 11.37 25.83 -29.89
CA SER A 59 10.25 25.36 -30.70
C SER A 59 9.27 26.46 -31.09
N PHE A 60 8.48 26.21 -32.13
CA PHE A 60 7.32 27.02 -32.47
C PHE A 60 6.26 26.20 -33.21
N ALA A 61 5.03 26.71 -33.18
CA ALA A 61 3.89 26.24 -33.96
C ALA A 61 3.12 27.46 -34.46
N ILE A 62 3.03 27.69 -35.77
CA ILE A 62 2.38 28.87 -36.33
C ILE A 62 1.31 28.48 -37.34
N LYS A 63 0.18 29.21 -37.32
CA LYS A 63 -0.84 29.12 -38.36
C LYS A 63 -0.54 30.11 -39.49
N LEU A 64 -0.82 29.72 -40.73
CA LEU A 64 -0.75 30.63 -41.88
C LEU A 64 -2.12 31.21 -42.24
N PRO A 65 -2.19 32.42 -42.85
CA PRO A 65 -1.06 33.26 -43.25
C PRO A 65 -0.35 33.92 -42.06
N TYR A 66 0.99 33.88 -42.07
CA TYR A 66 1.85 34.58 -41.12
C TYR A 66 2.68 35.59 -41.89
N SER A 67 2.59 36.86 -41.52
CA SER A 67 3.09 37.99 -42.32
C SER A 67 4.48 38.50 -41.92
N GLN A 68 5.13 37.84 -40.96
CA GLN A 68 6.45 38.24 -40.45
C GLN A 68 7.48 37.14 -40.69
N ASP A 69 8.75 37.52 -40.86
CA ASP A 69 9.85 36.56 -40.90
C ASP A 69 10.12 35.99 -39.49
N LEU A 70 10.48 34.70 -39.39
CA LEU A 70 10.79 34.07 -38.10
C LEU A 70 12.25 34.29 -37.73
N GLU A 71 12.52 34.90 -36.58
CA GLU A 71 13.87 34.92 -36.01
C GLU A 71 14.09 33.67 -35.15
N LEU A 72 14.97 32.78 -35.60
CA LEU A 72 15.25 31.50 -34.95
C LEU A 72 16.73 31.41 -34.54
N PRO A 73 17.07 30.86 -33.37
CA PRO A 73 18.45 30.57 -32.99
C PRO A 73 19.19 29.70 -34.01
N ASN A 74 20.51 29.87 -34.11
CA ASN A 74 21.33 29.03 -34.97
C ASN A 74 21.41 27.59 -34.43
N GLY A 75 21.44 26.61 -35.33
CA GLY A 75 21.47 25.19 -35.00
C GLY A 75 20.81 24.32 -36.06
N MET A 76 20.80 23.01 -35.86
CA MET A 76 19.99 22.12 -36.71
C MET A 76 18.52 22.30 -36.35
N TRP A 77 17.66 22.51 -37.34
CA TRP A 77 16.22 22.63 -37.16
C TRP A 77 15.47 21.61 -38.02
N ARG A 78 14.41 21.03 -37.47
CA ARG A 78 13.40 20.27 -38.21
C ARG A 78 12.16 21.13 -38.35
N PHE A 79 11.69 21.27 -39.59
CA PHE A 79 10.46 21.96 -39.95
C PHE A 79 9.46 20.93 -40.47
N ALA A 80 8.21 21.07 -40.02
CA ALA A 80 7.09 20.27 -40.49
C ALA A 80 5.92 21.18 -40.84
N ALA A 81 5.21 20.89 -41.92
CA ALA A 81 4.03 21.63 -42.33
C ALA A 81 2.89 20.68 -42.68
N VAL A 82 1.68 21.05 -42.29
CA VAL A 82 0.43 20.34 -42.60
C VAL A 82 -0.57 21.34 -43.13
N THR A 83 -1.21 21.03 -44.25
CA THR A 83 -2.27 21.86 -44.83
C THR A 83 -3.48 21.03 -45.22
N TRP A 84 -4.66 21.64 -45.11
CA TRP A 84 -5.95 21.06 -45.47
C TRP A 84 -6.62 21.89 -46.56
N ASP A 85 -7.36 21.23 -47.46
CA ASP A 85 -8.01 21.89 -48.61
C ASP A 85 -9.56 21.99 -48.52
N GLY A 86 -10.09 22.18 -47.31
CA GLY A 86 -11.52 22.31 -47.02
C GLY A 86 -12.32 23.22 -47.98
N ASN A 87 -13.59 22.90 -48.18
CA ASN A 87 -14.44 23.51 -49.20
C ASN A 87 -14.88 24.95 -48.85
N ASP A 88 -14.92 25.31 -47.56
CA ASP A 88 -15.22 26.66 -47.07
C ASP A 88 -14.63 26.95 -45.68
N ALA A 89 -14.96 28.09 -45.09
CA ALA A 89 -14.43 28.54 -43.79
C ALA A 89 -14.95 27.75 -42.58
N ASN A 90 -15.95 26.88 -42.76
CA ASN A 90 -16.49 26.01 -41.71
C ASN A 90 -15.86 24.60 -41.75
N GLU A 91 -15.07 24.28 -42.78
CA GLU A 91 -14.33 23.02 -42.95
C GLU A 91 -12.85 23.15 -42.56
N ILE A 92 -12.56 23.79 -41.42
CA ILE A 92 -11.21 23.91 -40.87
C ILE A 92 -10.68 22.53 -40.47
N MET A 93 -9.41 22.23 -40.79
CA MET A 93 -8.75 20.92 -40.59
C MET A 93 -9.47 19.75 -41.27
N SER A 94 -10.21 20.03 -42.34
CA SER A 94 -10.96 19.03 -43.11
C SER A 94 -10.57 19.04 -44.59
N GLY A 95 -10.82 17.93 -45.29
CA GLY A 95 -10.49 17.78 -46.72
C GLY A 95 -9.24 16.92 -46.96
N GLN A 96 -8.59 17.07 -48.12
CA GLN A 96 -7.33 16.39 -48.42
C GLN A 96 -6.19 17.01 -47.64
N THR A 97 -5.38 16.15 -47.03
CA THR A 97 -4.24 16.58 -46.20
C THR A 97 -2.95 16.46 -47.01
N ARG A 98 -2.13 17.52 -47.00
CA ARG A 98 -0.79 17.50 -47.60
C ARG A 98 0.23 17.90 -46.55
N CYS A 99 1.32 17.16 -46.49
CA CYS A 99 2.35 17.35 -45.46
C CYS A 99 3.71 17.64 -46.11
N GLY A 100 4.61 18.23 -45.35
CA GLY A 100 6.01 18.45 -45.75
C GLY A 100 6.93 18.44 -44.54
N LEU A 101 8.10 17.85 -44.70
CA LEU A 101 9.12 17.77 -43.66
C LEU A 101 10.46 18.17 -44.26
N ASN A 102 11.24 18.98 -43.55
CA ASN A 102 12.60 19.34 -43.96
C ASN A 102 13.49 19.60 -42.74
N GLU A 103 14.75 19.20 -42.81
CA GLU A 103 15.76 19.50 -41.79
C GLU A 103 16.84 20.42 -42.37
N VAL A 104 17.09 21.55 -41.71
CA VAL A 104 18.01 22.58 -42.18
C VAL A 104 18.89 23.05 -41.04
N ASN A 105 20.19 23.20 -41.31
CA ASN A 105 21.12 23.83 -40.36
C ASN A 105 21.11 25.36 -40.53
N LEU A 106 20.60 26.08 -39.54
CA LEU A 106 20.57 27.54 -39.52
C LEU A 106 21.89 28.08 -38.97
N LEU A 107 22.61 28.86 -39.78
CA LEU A 107 24.00 29.29 -39.51
C LEU A 107 24.17 30.81 -39.35
N GLY A 108 23.07 31.55 -39.27
CA GLY A 108 23.00 33.01 -39.22
C GLY A 108 22.69 33.64 -40.58
N GLY A 109 22.21 34.90 -40.56
CA GLY A 109 21.84 35.65 -41.77
C GLY A 109 20.37 35.45 -42.19
N ASP A 110 20.02 35.83 -43.42
CA ASP A 110 18.70 35.57 -44.01
C ASP A 110 18.76 34.22 -44.74
N GLN A 111 17.92 33.26 -44.34
CA GLN A 111 17.87 31.93 -44.95
C GLN A 111 16.44 31.54 -45.31
N THR A 112 16.29 30.84 -46.43
CA THR A 112 15.00 30.33 -46.89
C THR A 112 14.91 28.83 -46.63
N VAL A 113 13.88 28.41 -45.90
CA VAL A 113 13.57 26.99 -45.70
C VAL A 113 12.41 26.64 -46.63
N ALA A 114 12.70 25.80 -47.63
CA ALA A 114 11.70 25.30 -48.55
C ALA A 114 11.16 23.94 -48.10
N MET A 115 9.84 23.73 -48.07
CA MET A 115 9.22 22.44 -47.79
C MET A 115 8.27 22.05 -48.91
N THR A 116 8.43 20.86 -49.48
CA THR A 116 7.51 20.38 -50.52
C THR A 116 6.27 19.74 -49.90
N LEU A 117 5.07 20.21 -50.23
CA LEU A 117 3.81 19.66 -49.69
C LEU A 117 3.21 18.61 -50.63
N SER A 118 2.97 17.40 -50.14
CA SER A 118 2.29 16.34 -50.90
C SER A 118 1.59 15.32 -49.99
N LYS A 119 0.71 14.49 -50.55
CA LYS A 119 0.11 13.35 -49.82
C LYS A 119 1.16 12.31 -49.44
N ALA A 120 2.10 12.02 -50.34
CA ALA A 120 3.18 11.07 -50.11
C ALA A 120 4.08 11.49 -48.92
N ASN A 121 4.25 12.78 -48.69
CA ASN A 121 5.05 13.28 -47.58
C ASN A 121 4.34 13.13 -46.22
N CYS A 122 3.03 12.85 -46.18
CA CYS A 122 2.30 12.55 -44.94
C CYS A 122 2.66 11.16 -44.37
N PHE A 123 3.27 10.27 -45.15
CA PHE A 123 3.79 9.00 -44.64
C PHE A 123 4.94 9.17 -43.63
N ALA A 124 5.57 10.35 -43.56
CA ALA A 124 6.62 10.59 -42.58
C ALA A 124 6.11 10.30 -41.15
N GLN A 125 6.91 9.56 -40.38
CA GLN A 125 6.56 9.14 -39.01
C GLN A 125 6.20 10.34 -38.11
N PHE A 126 6.75 11.53 -38.36
CA PHE A 126 6.36 12.74 -37.62
C PHE A 126 4.83 12.99 -37.58
N PHE A 127 4.10 12.66 -38.65
CA PHE A 127 2.66 12.92 -38.77
C PHE A 127 1.76 11.77 -38.28
N GLY A 128 2.33 10.75 -37.63
CA GLY A 128 1.60 9.56 -37.20
C GLY A 128 2.40 8.29 -37.45
N ASP A 129 2.03 7.22 -36.75
CA ASP A 129 2.39 5.86 -37.15
C ASP A 129 1.62 5.47 -38.43
N ASP A 130 1.84 4.23 -38.91
CA ASP A 130 1.14 3.77 -40.11
C ASP A 130 -0.35 3.47 -39.83
N LYS A 131 -0.69 3.08 -38.59
CA LYS A 131 -2.08 2.77 -38.20
C LYS A 131 -2.96 4.01 -38.12
N SER A 132 -2.40 5.17 -37.83
CA SER A 132 -3.13 6.43 -37.76
C SER A 132 -3.39 7.10 -39.12
N LYS A 133 -2.99 6.44 -40.21
CA LYS A 133 -3.10 6.94 -41.58
C LYS A 133 -3.90 6.00 -42.48
N GLU A 134 -4.47 6.58 -43.52
CA GLU A 134 -5.06 5.86 -44.64
C GLU A 134 -3.96 5.32 -45.56
N VAL A 135 -4.31 4.37 -46.43
CA VAL A 135 -3.41 3.83 -47.47
C VAL A 135 -2.86 4.90 -48.42
N THR A 136 -3.47 6.08 -48.48
CA THR A 136 -3.00 7.23 -49.28
C THR A 136 -1.96 8.09 -48.56
N GLY A 137 -1.63 7.77 -47.30
CA GLY A 137 -0.71 8.50 -46.43
C GLY A 137 -1.38 9.64 -45.65
N GLU A 138 -2.63 9.98 -45.96
CA GLU A 138 -3.39 11.00 -45.23
C GLU A 138 -3.75 10.49 -43.82
N PRO A 139 -3.76 11.35 -42.79
CA PRO A 139 -4.27 10.95 -41.48
C PRO A 139 -5.70 10.44 -41.60
N LYS A 140 -6.04 9.37 -40.87
CA LYS A 140 -7.42 8.92 -40.70
C LYS A 140 -8.27 10.03 -40.10
N LYS A 141 -9.59 9.90 -40.22
CA LYS A 141 -10.52 10.90 -39.68
C LYS A 141 -10.41 10.95 -38.16
N PHE A 142 -10.41 12.13 -37.56
CA PHE A 142 -10.29 12.28 -36.12
C PHE A 142 -11.65 12.09 -35.44
N LEU A 143 -11.75 11.16 -34.50
CA LEU A 143 -12.97 10.88 -33.75
C LEU A 143 -12.67 10.81 -32.25
N PRO A 144 -12.92 11.87 -31.47
CA PRO A 144 -12.92 11.74 -30.02
C PRO A 144 -14.15 10.95 -29.57
N ALA A 145 -13.97 10.04 -28.62
CA ALA A 145 -15.02 9.30 -27.97
C ALA A 145 -14.89 9.45 -26.45
N THR A 146 -16.01 9.61 -25.75
CA THR A 146 -16.00 9.43 -24.29
C THR A 146 -15.70 7.97 -23.99
N CYS A 147 -14.83 7.72 -23.04
CA CYS A 147 -14.47 6.35 -22.65
C CYS A 147 -15.60 5.59 -21.91
N ALA A 148 -16.76 6.23 -21.70
CA ALA A 148 -17.94 5.67 -21.03
C ALA A 148 -18.52 4.43 -21.73
N LEU A 149 -18.31 4.31 -23.04
CA LEU A 149 -18.96 3.34 -23.92
C LEU A 149 -18.06 2.13 -24.24
N LEU A 150 -16.98 1.91 -23.47
CA LEU A 150 -16.09 0.76 -23.60
C LEU A 150 -16.66 -0.46 -22.86
N ASP A 151 -17.02 -1.51 -23.58
CA ASP A 151 -17.41 -2.82 -23.00
C ASP A 151 -16.21 -3.45 -22.27
N GLU A 152 -16.42 -3.96 -21.05
CA GLU A 152 -15.43 -4.64 -20.19
C GLU A 152 -14.69 -5.76 -20.92
N LYS A 153 -15.32 -6.34 -21.96
CA LYS A 153 -14.71 -7.36 -22.83
C LYS A 153 -13.48 -6.90 -23.61
N ARG A 154 -13.18 -5.60 -23.69
CA ARG A 154 -12.04 -5.09 -24.49
C ARG A 154 -10.79 -4.79 -23.66
N GLY A 155 -10.86 -4.68 -22.33
CA GLY A 155 -9.71 -4.64 -21.41
C GLY A 155 -8.65 -3.55 -21.69
N ARG A 156 -9.01 -2.40 -22.27
CA ARG A 156 -8.02 -1.43 -22.77
C ARG A 156 -7.75 -0.22 -21.90
N ILE A 157 -8.71 0.20 -21.07
CA ILE A 157 -8.48 1.18 -20.01
C ILE A 157 -8.73 0.50 -18.67
N ASP A 158 -7.64 0.19 -17.97
CA ASP A 158 -7.63 -0.43 -16.63
C ASP A 158 -7.97 0.62 -15.54
N ASN A 159 -8.97 1.47 -15.77
CA ASN A 159 -9.39 2.50 -14.82
C ASN A 159 -10.91 2.56 -14.73
N GLY A 160 -11.46 2.14 -13.59
CA GLY A 160 -12.90 2.18 -13.30
C GLY A 160 -13.54 3.57 -13.35
N GLN A 161 -12.76 4.64 -13.58
CA GLN A 161 -13.26 5.98 -13.89
C GLN A 161 -13.89 6.10 -15.29
N CYS A 162 -13.51 5.24 -16.24
CA CYS A 162 -13.85 5.47 -17.64
C CYS A 162 -15.32 5.35 -18.01
N LYS A 163 -16.12 4.54 -17.30
CA LYS A 163 -17.57 4.34 -17.54
C LYS A 163 -18.41 5.62 -17.39
N ASN A 164 -17.84 6.64 -16.76
CA ASN A 164 -18.56 7.75 -16.16
C ASN A 164 -18.34 9.06 -16.93
N SER A 165 -18.12 8.99 -18.24
CA SER A 165 -17.80 10.17 -19.04
C SER A 165 -18.99 10.79 -19.76
N VAL A 166 -19.10 12.12 -19.71
CA VAL A 166 -20.18 12.89 -20.34
C VAL A 166 -19.69 13.70 -21.55
N GLY A 167 -20.57 13.93 -22.52
CA GLY A 167 -20.29 14.73 -23.70
C GLY A 167 -21.24 14.40 -24.85
N THR A 168 -21.56 15.39 -25.69
CA THR A 168 -22.42 15.21 -26.89
C THR A 168 -21.89 15.93 -28.12
N SER A 169 -20.96 16.87 -27.95
CA SER A 169 -20.29 17.57 -29.04
C SER A 169 -18.85 17.95 -28.69
N PHE A 170 -18.05 18.34 -29.69
CA PHE A 170 -16.67 18.73 -29.46
C PHE A 170 -16.13 19.75 -30.49
N THR A 171 -15.07 20.46 -30.09
CA THR A 171 -14.18 21.22 -30.96
C THR A 171 -12.73 20.77 -30.75
N VAL A 172 -11.91 20.91 -31.78
CA VAL A 172 -10.48 20.63 -31.70
C VAL A 172 -9.69 21.87 -32.10
N GLU A 173 -8.63 22.15 -31.36
CA GLU A 173 -7.69 23.23 -31.61
C GLU A 173 -6.28 22.66 -31.81
N LEU A 174 -5.58 23.10 -32.86
CA LEU A 174 -4.13 22.95 -33.01
C LEU A 174 -3.48 24.26 -32.53
N PRO A 175 -2.93 24.32 -31.29
CA PRO A 175 -2.52 25.59 -30.68
C PRO A 175 -1.39 26.30 -31.43
N GLN A 176 -1.36 27.63 -31.36
CA GLN A 176 -0.27 28.43 -31.90
C GLN A 176 0.70 28.86 -30.80
N LYS A 177 2.00 28.70 -31.03
CA LYS A 177 3.10 29.18 -30.19
C LYS A 177 4.16 29.87 -31.05
N LEU A 178 4.40 31.16 -30.80
CA LEU A 178 5.50 31.88 -31.42
C LEU A 178 6.83 31.53 -30.72
N PRO A 179 7.99 31.64 -31.40
CA PRO A 179 9.29 31.44 -30.77
C PRO A 179 9.43 32.27 -29.48
N GLY A 180 9.72 31.61 -28.35
CA GLY A 180 9.90 32.27 -27.05
C GLY A 180 8.65 32.90 -26.42
N ALA A 181 7.45 32.60 -26.92
CA ALA A 181 6.18 33.13 -26.41
C ALA A 181 5.26 32.05 -25.80
N ASN A 182 4.23 32.50 -25.09
CA ASN A 182 3.14 31.66 -24.60
C ASN A 182 2.20 31.23 -25.74
N TYR A 183 1.41 30.18 -25.49
CA TYR A 183 0.38 29.72 -26.42
C TYR A 183 -0.70 30.78 -26.66
N SER A 184 -1.22 30.76 -27.88
CA SER A 184 -2.30 31.61 -28.39
C SER A 184 -3.22 30.78 -29.29
N GLN A 185 -4.38 31.32 -29.63
CA GLN A 185 -5.37 30.59 -30.41
C GLN A 185 -4.86 30.20 -31.80
N GLY A 186 -4.81 28.90 -32.08
CA GLY A 186 -4.32 28.36 -33.34
C GLY A 186 -5.40 28.17 -34.40
N LEU A 187 -5.43 27.01 -35.05
CA LEU A 187 -6.56 26.58 -35.90
C LEU A 187 -7.58 25.87 -35.02
N VAL A 188 -8.85 26.27 -35.11
CA VAL A 188 -9.95 25.68 -34.32
C VAL A 188 -10.99 25.12 -35.30
N SER A 189 -11.45 23.89 -35.08
CA SER A 189 -12.52 23.28 -35.87
C SER A 189 -13.86 23.98 -35.63
N ALA A 190 -14.82 23.76 -36.53
CA ALA A 190 -16.23 24.02 -36.20
C ALA A 190 -16.71 23.12 -35.04
N CYS A 191 -17.90 23.41 -34.50
CA CYS A 191 -18.59 22.53 -33.56
C CYS A 191 -19.03 21.23 -34.26
N ASN A 192 -18.70 20.08 -33.67
CA ASN A 192 -19.03 18.76 -34.20
C ASN A 192 -20.00 18.05 -33.26
N THR A 193 -21.15 17.62 -33.77
CA THR A 193 -22.31 17.20 -32.96
C THR A 193 -22.81 15.82 -33.39
N GLU A 194 -23.45 15.10 -32.48
CA GLU A 194 -24.09 13.83 -32.79
C GLU A 194 -25.30 13.99 -33.73
N THR A 195 -25.48 13.10 -34.72
CA THR A 195 -26.64 13.17 -35.65
C THR A 195 -27.61 12.00 -35.60
N THR A 196 -27.25 10.84 -35.03
CA THR A 196 -28.16 9.69 -34.87
C THR A 196 -27.62 8.71 -33.82
N ALA A 197 -28.44 8.40 -32.81
CA ALA A 197 -28.16 7.40 -31.79
C ALA A 197 -27.97 6.00 -32.39
N SER A 198 -26.73 5.53 -32.40
CA SER A 198 -26.39 4.11 -32.39
C SER A 198 -25.25 3.88 -31.39
N ASP A 199 -25.66 3.70 -30.14
CA ASP A 199 -25.14 3.01 -28.96
C ASP A 199 -23.63 2.88 -28.61
N GLU A 200 -22.64 3.35 -29.38
CA GLU A 200 -21.23 3.08 -29.00
C GLU A 200 -20.22 4.25 -29.07
N PHE A 201 -20.53 5.40 -29.71
CA PHE A 201 -19.56 6.50 -29.89
C PHE A 201 -20.25 7.88 -29.93
N LEU A 202 -19.52 8.96 -29.60
CA LEU A 202 -19.92 10.35 -29.88
C LEU A 202 -20.01 10.58 -31.40
N TYR A 203 -21.09 10.15 -32.04
CA TYR A 203 -21.11 9.93 -33.50
C TYR A 203 -21.45 11.20 -34.29
N ALA A 204 -20.44 11.90 -34.78
CA ALA A 204 -20.57 12.84 -35.90
C ALA A 204 -20.04 12.21 -37.20
N ALA A 205 -20.83 11.30 -37.81
CA ALA A 205 -20.51 10.59 -39.06
C ALA A 205 -20.24 11.53 -40.26
N SER A 206 -20.58 12.81 -40.11
CA SER A 206 -20.46 13.86 -41.12
C SER A 206 -19.11 14.59 -41.11
N THR A 207 -18.26 14.41 -40.08
CA THR A 207 -17.04 15.21 -39.96
C THR A 207 -15.91 14.66 -40.82
N ASN A 208 -15.23 15.55 -41.55
CA ASN A 208 -14.07 15.24 -42.39
C ASN A 208 -12.76 15.70 -41.74
N LEU A 209 -12.74 15.88 -40.41
CA LEU A 209 -11.58 16.31 -39.66
C LEU A 209 -10.45 15.28 -39.80
N ARG A 210 -9.26 15.71 -40.21
CA ARG A 210 -8.08 14.83 -40.38
C ARG A 210 -6.90 15.41 -39.63
N ILE A 211 -6.80 15.05 -38.35
CA ILE A 211 -5.75 15.53 -37.46
C ILE A 211 -4.62 14.50 -37.46
N PRO A 212 -3.37 14.87 -37.83
CA PRO A 212 -2.22 13.98 -37.69
C PRO A 212 -2.02 13.58 -36.22
N MET A 213 -1.80 12.29 -35.96
CA MET A 213 -1.42 11.80 -34.62
C MET A 213 0.08 12.04 -34.43
N PHE A 214 0.48 13.30 -34.22
CA PHE A 214 1.88 13.70 -34.23
C PHE A 214 2.76 12.83 -33.32
N PHE A 215 3.91 12.37 -33.82
CA PHE A 215 4.93 11.76 -32.95
C PHE A 215 5.52 12.82 -32.01
N PRO A 216 5.79 12.46 -30.75
CA PRO A 216 6.37 13.39 -29.78
C PRO A 216 7.73 13.82 -30.28
N ILE A 217 7.86 15.10 -30.56
CA ILE A 217 9.14 15.73 -30.83
C ILE A 217 9.86 16.05 -29.50
N GLY A 218 9.77 15.19 -28.47
CA GLY A 218 10.39 15.38 -27.15
C GLY A 218 9.83 16.58 -26.37
N PHE A 219 8.51 16.75 -26.40
CA PHE A 219 7.80 17.89 -25.80
C PHE A 219 6.92 17.45 -24.64
N ASN A 220 6.92 18.24 -23.56
CA ASN A 220 5.81 18.31 -22.61
C ASN A 220 4.81 19.41 -23.02
N GLU A 221 4.68 19.67 -24.32
CA GLU A 221 3.93 20.80 -24.88
C GLU A 221 2.64 20.35 -25.58
N PRO A 222 1.53 21.11 -25.47
CA PRO A 222 0.24 20.73 -26.03
C PRO A 222 0.22 20.83 -27.55
N MET A 223 0.00 19.69 -28.21
CA MET A 223 -0.06 19.56 -29.67
C MET A 223 -1.48 19.64 -30.21
N ILE A 224 -2.43 19.07 -29.47
CA ILE A 224 -3.86 19.09 -29.78
C ILE A 224 -4.58 19.53 -28.52
N LYS A 225 -5.58 20.40 -28.64
CA LYS A 225 -6.47 20.78 -27.55
C LYS A 225 -7.89 20.39 -27.95
N LEU A 226 -8.43 19.38 -27.30
CA LEU A 226 -9.80 18.92 -27.48
C LEU A 226 -10.69 19.62 -26.46
N THR A 227 -11.85 20.12 -26.89
CA THR A 227 -12.88 20.64 -25.98
C THR A 227 -14.17 19.88 -26.24
N ILE A 228 -14.69 19.19 -25.22
CA ILE A 228 -15.94 18.45 -25.26
C ILE A 228 -17.02 19.29 -24.55
N TYR A 229 -18.24 19.22 -25.05
CA TYR A 229 -19.39 19.95 -24.52
C TYR A 229 -20.56 18.99 -24.33
N GLU A 230 -21.44 19.32 -23.40
CA GLU A 230 -22.61 18.50 -23.08
C GLU A 230 -23.82 18.82 -23.97
N ASP A 231 -23.80 19.95 -24.67
CA ASP A 231 -24.84 20.34 -25.61
C ASP A 231 -24.40 20.16 -27.07
N ALA A 232 -25.35 19.92 -27.96
CA ALA A 232 -25.09 19.88 -29.40
C ALA A 232 -24.69 21.25 -30.00
N GLY A 233 -24.69 22.35 -29.24
CA GLY A 233 -24.29 23.67 -29.74
C GLY A 233 -22.81 24.00 -29.54
N CYS A 234 -22.04 23.17 -28.82
CA CYS A 234 -20.72 23.51 -28.30
C CYS A 234 -20.70 24.82 -27.49
N THR A 235 -21.68 25.01 -26.60
CA THR A 235 -21.83 26.26 -25.82
C THR A 235 -21.83 26.05 -24.32
N GLN A 236 -22.20 24.87 -23.84
CA GLN A 236 -22.40 24.58 -22.42
C GLN A 236 -21.33 23.62 -21.91
N ASN A 237 -20.80 23.94 -20.72
CA ASN A 237 -19.87 23.14 -19.95
C ASN A 237 -18.67 22.60 -20.76
N PRO A 238 -17.86 23.51 -21.35
CA PRO A 238 -16.67 23.11 -22.10
C PRO A 238 -15.64 22.43 -21.19
N GLN A 239 -15.41 21.15 -21.41
CA GLN A 239 -14.36 20.37 -20.76
C GLN A 239 -13.15 20.27 -21.70
N VAL A 240 -12.01 20.81 -21.27
CA VAL A 240 -10.81 20.94 -22.11
C VAL A 240 -9.79 19.86 -21.75
N THR A 241 -9.29 19.18 -22.77
CA THR A 241 -8.20 18.20 -22.66
C THR A 241 -7.09 18.58 -23.64
N THR A 242 -5.90 18.87 -23.11
CA THR A 242 -4.72 19.05 -23.96
C THR A 242 -3.97 17.74 -24.11
N ILE A 243 -3.69 17.38 -25.36
CA ILE A 243 -3.00 16.16 -25.75
C ILE A 243 -1.60 16.57 -26.20
N ASN A 244 -0.61 16.10 -25.44
CA ASN A 244 0.80 16.37 -25.71
C ASN A 244 1.37 15.33 -26.67
N ASN A 245 0.94 14.06 -26.51
CA ASN A 245 1.31 12.97 -27.40
C ASN A 245 0.14 12.01 -27.60
N PRO A 246 -0.60 12.12 -28.73
CA PRO A 246 -1.76 11.27 -28.98
C PRO A 246 -1.39 9.79 -29.18
N LEU A 247 -0.20 9.47 -29.72
CA LEU A 247 0.22 8.08 -29.96
C LEU A 247 0.63 7.35 -28.68
N ALA A 248 1.02 8.06 -27.63
CA ALA A 248 1.37 7.47 -26.33
C ALA A 248 0.32 7.71 -25.25
N GLY A 249 -0.89 8.16 -25.63
CA GLY A 249 -1.97 8.43 -24.67
C GLY A 249 -1.68 9.55 -23.66
N VAL A 250 -0.70 10.43 -23.94
CA VAL A 250 -0.29 11.48 -22.99
C VAL A 250 -1.12 12.74 -23.22
N GLY A 251 -1.99 13.04 -22.25
CA GLY A 251 -2.74 14.29 -22.18
C GLY A 251 -2.93 14.76 -20.73
N THR A 252 -3.62 15.89 -20.54
CA THR A 252 -4.03 16.37 -19.21
C THR A 252 -5.14 15.54 -18.58
N ARG A 253 -5.76 14.65 -19.37
CA ARG A 253 -6.72 13.64 -18.91
C ARG A 253 -6.31 12.28 -19.47
N SER A 254 -6.78 11.19 -18.86
CA SER A 254 -6.59 9.83 -19.36
C SER A 254 -7.10 9.71 -20.79
N LEU A 255 -6.27 9.12 -21.66
CA LEU A 255 -6.45 9.18 -23.08
C LEU A 255 -5.89 7.93 -23.76
N GLU A 256 -6.67 7.32 -24.66
CA GLU A 256 -6.24 6.15 -25.44
C GLU A 256 -6.58 6.35 -26.91
N LEU A 257 -5.62 6.08 -27.79
CA LEU A 257 -5.83 6.10 -29.24
C LEU A 257 -6.10 4.68 -29.76
N ASP A 258 -7.23 4.48 -30.40
CA ASP A 258 -7.59 3.25 -31.10
C ASP A 258 -7.87 3.52 -32.58
N ASN A 259 -7.09 2.89 -33.45
CA ASN A 259 -7.20 3.05 -34.90
C ASN A 259 -7.83 1.82 -35.58
N GLU A 260 -8.32 0.85 -34.79
CA GLU A 260 -8.75 -0.48 -35.23
C GLU A 260 -10.13 -0.90 -34.66
N VAL A 261 -10.93 0.05 -34.19
CA VAL A 261 -12.32 -0.21 -33.80
C VAL A 261 -13.09 -0.82 -34.99
N SER A 262 -13.67 -2.02 -34.80
CA SER A 262 -14.51 -2.68 -35.79
C SER A 262 -15.66 -1.78 -36.22
N GLY A 263 -15.74 -1.44 -37.51
CA GLY A 263 -16.72 -0.49 -38.06
C GLY A 263 -16.21 0.95 -38.24
N TYR A 264 -15.04 1.29 -37.67
CA TYR A 264 -14.45 2.64 -37.69
C TYR A 264 -12.98 2.65 -38.16
N THR A 265 -12.59 1.71 -39.00
CA THR A 265 -11.20 1.55 -39.47
C THR A 265 -10.64 2.75 -40.26
N THR A 266 -11.49 3.71 -40.64
CA THR A 266 -11.12 4.99 -41.29
C THR A 266 -10.95 6.14 -40.30
N PHE A 267 -11.03 5.86 -39.00
CA PHE A 267 -10.92 6.85 -37.93
C PHE A 267 -9.70 6.59 -37.02
N ASN A 268 -9.14 7.68 -36.53
CA ASN A 268 -8.32 7.75 -35.33
C ASN A 268 -9.28 8.00 -34.17
N VAL A 269 -9.67 6.94 -33.47
CA VAL A 269 -10.59 7.02 -32.35
C VAL A 269 -9.80 7.37 -31.10
N LEU A 270 -10.13 8.48 -30.47
CA LEU A 270 -9.43 8.97 -29.31
C LEU A 270 -10.36 8.94 -28.10
N TYR A 271 -10.20 7.95 -27.25
CA TYR A 271 -10.94 7.83 -26.00
C TYR A 271 -10.44 8.86 -25.02
N VAL A 272 -11.36 9.66 -24.45
CA VAL A 272 -11.06 10.72 -23.50
C VAL A 272 -11.96 10.58 -22.28
N HIS A 273 -11.36 10.65 -21.10
CA HIS A 273 -12.09 10.70 -19.84
C HIS A 273 -12.58 12.12 -19.54
N ASN A 274 -13.88 12.25 -19.33
CA ASN A 274 -14.61 13.52 -19.17
C ASN A 274 -15.55 13.41 -17.96
N PRO A 275 -15.08 13.77 -16.74
CA PRO A 275 -15.79 13.46 -15.50
C PRO A 275 -17.18 14.11 -15.44
N VAL A 276 -18.12 13.40 -14.81
CA VAL A 276 -19.51 13.85 -14.68
C VAL A 276 -19.61 15.13 -13.84
N CYS A 277 -18.80 15.23 -12.79
CA CYS A 277 -18.91 16.31 -11.81
C CYS A 277 -18.33 17.66 -12.27
N GLU A 278 -17.69 17.71 -13.44
CA GLU A 278 -17.33 18.98 -14.10
C GLU A 278 -18.43 19.51 -15.03
N GLY A 279 -19.53 18.77 -15.17
CA GLY A 279 -20.63 19.01 -16.10
C GLY A 279 -21.90 19.61 -15.49
N SER A 280 -22.98 19.66 -16.27
CA SER A 280 -24.30 20.12 -15.79
C SER A 280 -24.93 19.17 -14.79
N PHE A 281 -24.56 17.89 -14.83
CA PHE A 281 -25.00 16.89 -13.86
C PHE A 281 -24.60 17.27 -12.44
N ALA A 282 -23.46 17.94 -12.24
CA ALA A 282 -23.03 18.42 -10.93
C ALA A 282 -23.99 19.41 -10.26
N LEU A 283 -24.92 20.01 -11.02
CA LEU A 283 -25.94 20.94 -10.53
C LEU A 283 -27.31 20.28 -10.34
N GLY A 284 -27.46 19.00 -10.73
CA GLY A 284 -28.70 18.25 -10.64
C GLY A 284 -28.99 17.73 -9.24
N ALA A 285 -30.27 17.44 -8.96
CA ALA A 285 -30.74 16.88 -7.69
C ALA A 285 -30.72 15.33 -7.65
N ALA A 286 -30.55 14.67 -8.79
CA ALA A 286 -30.40 13.22 -8.88
C ALA A 286 -28.94 12.88 -9.25
N PRO A 287 -28.38 11.79 -8.70
CA PRO A 287 -27.06 11.30 -9.09
C PRO A 287 -27.06 10.83 -10.54
N PHE A 288 -25.86 10.70 -11.11
CA PHE A 288 -25.69 10.12 -12.43
C PHE A 288 -25.78 8.59 -12.35
N ASP A 289 -26.75 8.01 -13.06
CA ASP A 289 -26.98 6.56 -13.19
C ASP A 289 -26.01 6.01 -14.25
N ILE A 290 -25.06 5.18 -13.81
CA ILE A 290 -23.98 4.65 -14.64
C ILE A 290 -24.52 3.66 -15.69
N ASP A 291 -25.57 2.90 -15.36
CA ASP A 291 -26.10 1.81 -16.19
C ASP A 291 -27.16 2.27 -17.20
N GLY A 292 -27.49 3.56 -17.22
CA GLY A 292 -28.31 4.19 -18.25
C GLY A 292 -29.69 3.56 -18.41
N GLY A 293 -30.58 3.71 -17.42
CA GLY A 293 -31.99 3.33 -17.61
C GLY A 293 -32.77 2.90 -16.37
N GLY A 294 -32.33 3.24 -15.16
CA GLY A 294 -33.07 2.90 -13.93
C GLY A 294 -33.15 1.39 -13.66
N LEU A 295 -32.18 0.61 -14.16
CA LEU A 295 -32.12 -0.85 -14.01
C LEU A 295 -30.81 -1.35 -13.38
N GLY A 296 -29.92 -0.46 -12.93
CA GLY A 296 -28.63 -0.81 -12.33
C GLY A 296 -28.38 -0.13 -10.97
N PRO A 297 -27.59 -0.74 -10.06
CA PRO A 297 -27.38 -0.22 -8.71
C PRO A 297 -26.29 0.88 -8.62
N ASP A 298 -25.57 1.23 -9.70
CA ASP A 298 -24.35 2.05 -9.59
C ASP A 298 -24.57 3.55 -9.94
N TYR A 299 -24.16 4.44 -9.04
CA TYR A 299 -24.44 5.87 -9.09
C TYR A 299 -23.21 6.75 -8.78
N ILE A 300 -23.12 7.91 -9.44
CA ILE A 300 -22.10 8.93 -9.16
C ILE A 300 -22.73 10.15 -8.51
N LEU A 301 -22.04 10.66 -7.49
CA LEU A 301 -22.41 11.80 -6.70
C LEU A 301 -21.38 12.92 -6.86
N CYS A 302 -21.88 14.14 -7.03
CA CYS A 302 -21.11 15.35 -7.26
C CYS A 302 -21.43 16.47 -6.25
N ASN A 303 -22.55 16.38 -5.52
CA ASN A 303 -22.96 17.45 -4.62
C ASN A 303 -23.84 16.95 -3.46
N PRO A 304 -23.96 17.73 -2.36
CA PRO A 304 -24.78 17.39 -1.19
C PRO A 304 -26.26 17.08 -1.47
N THR A 305 -26.86 17.72 -2.49
CA THR A 305 -28.27 17.50 -2.85
C THR A 305 -28.46 16.10 -3.43
N GLN A 306 -27.51 15.60 -4.22
CA GLN A 306 -27.53 14.25 -4.77
C GLN A 306 -27.30 13.20 -3.67
N PHE A 307 -26.49 13.49 -2.65
CA PHE A 307 -26.35 12.60 -1.50
C PHE A 307 -27.69 12.43 -0.76
N SER A 308 -28.43 13.53 -0.57
CA SER A 308 -29.78 13.50 0.02
C SER A 308 -30.80 12.70 -0.82
N TRP A 309 -30.54 12.49 -2.12
CA TRP A 309 -31.42 11.73 -2.99
C TRP A 309 -31.50 10.25 -2.59
N ILE A 310 -30.42 9.68 -2.05
CA ILE A 310 -30.29 8.26 -1.69
C ILE A 310 -31.45 7.81 -0.79
N GLN A 311 -31.72 8.59 0.27
CA GLN A 311 -32.70 8.27 1.31
C GLN A 311 -34.11 7.94 0.79
N SER A 312 -34.53 8.56 -0.32
CA SER A 312 -35.91 8.42 -0.84
C SER A 312 -36.04 7.47 -2.03
N ASN A 313 -34.93 6.90 -2.53
CA ASN A 313 -34.92 6.22 -3.81
C ASN A 313 -34.31 4.82 -3.74
N ASP A 314 -33.03 4.70 -3.38
CA ASP A 314 -32.34 3.42 -3.34
C ASP A 314 -31.32 3.39 -2.19
N LEU A 315 -31.51 2.48 -1.24
CA LEU A 315 -30.61 2.27 -0.09
C LEU A 315 -29.70 1.04 -0.29
N THR A 316 -29.83 0.38 -1.44
CA THR A 316 -29.13 -0.85 -1.82
C THR A 316 -28.12 -0.64 -2.94
N GLY A 317 -28.13 0.54 -3.58
CA GLY A 317 -27.21 0.91 -4.65
C GLY A 317 -25.75 1.08 -4.20
N ASN A 318 -24.86 1.09 -5.19
CA ASN A 318 -23.45 1.43 -5.06
C ASN A 318 -23.25 2.89 -5.49
N TYR A 319 -22.66 3.69 -4.63
CA TYR A 319 -22.51 5.13 -4.80
C TYR A 319 -21.02 5.48 -4.80
N PHE A 320 -20.62 6.35 -5.72
CA PHE A 320 -19.25 6.78 -5.89
C PHE A 320 -19.19 8.31 -5.88
N LEU A 321 -18.32 8.91 -5.06
CA LEU A 321 -18.01 10.33 -5.20
C LEU A 321 -17.08 10.55 -6.41
N ASP A 322 -17.35 11.58 -7.20
CA ASP A 322 -16.45 12.07 -8.26
C ASP A 322 -16.13 13.58 -8.07
N SER A 323 -16.56 14.14 -6.94
CA SER A 323 -16.10 15.41 -6.39
C SER A 323 -16.34 15.50 -4.88
N ASP A 324 -15.67 16.45 -4.24
CA ASP A 324 -15.85 16.76 -2.82
C ASP A 324 -17.28 17.28 -2.55
N LEU A 325 -17.80 17.02 -1.35
CA LEU A 325 -19.11 17.48 -0.90
C LEU A 325 -18.95 18.60 0.12
N ASP A 326 -19.23 19.84 -0.28
CA ASP A 326 -19.14 21.01 0.58
C ASP A 326 -20.52 21.40 1.13
N TYR A 327 -20.69 21.31 2.45
CA TYR A 327 -21.93 21.67 3.16
C TYR A 327 -21.94 23.12 3.67
N LEU A 328 -20.92 23.93 3.38
CA LEU A 328 -20.86 25.31 3.82
C LEU A 328 -22.08 26.11 3.32
N GLY A 329 -22.83 26.67 4.27
CA GLY A 329 -24.03 27.46 4.00
C GLY A 329 -25.29 26.65 3.69
N VAL A 330 -25.20 25.31 3.70
CA VAL A 330 -26.36 24.43 3.91
C VAL A 330 -26.63 24.50 5.41
N GLY A 331 -27.64 25.28 5.82
CA GLY A 331 -27.92 25.49 7.25
C GLY A 331 -28.07 24.17 8.05
N PRO A 332 -28.09 24.24 9.39
CA PRO A 332 -27.85 23.09 10.26
C PRO A 332 -28.76 21.91 9.93
N ILE A 333 -28.14 20.74 9.78
CA ILE A 333 -28.79 19.48 9.49
C ILE A 333 -29.42 18.94 10.77
N THR A 334 -30.74 18.91 10.84
CA THR A 334 -31.46 18.57 12.08
C THR A 334 -31.90 17.11 12.22
N ALA A 335 -31.46 16.26 11.29
CA ALA A 335 -31.81 14.85 11.21
C ALA A 335 -30.78 14.11 10.35
N PRO A 336 -30.61 12.80 10.51
CA PRO A 336 -29.73 12.05 9.63
C PRO A 336 -30.10 12.24 8.17
N ILE A 337 -29.11 12.49 7.31
CA ILE A 337 -29.34 12.69 5.87
C ILE A 337 -29.94 11.41 5.28
N ILE A 338 -29.41 10.26 5.69
CA ILE A 338 -29.93 8.93 5.40
C ILE A 338 -30.46 8.32 6.70
N SER A 339 -31.75 8.53 6.95
CA SER A 339 -32.44 8.09 8.17
C SER A 339 -32.84 6.60 8.21
N SER A 340 -32.80 5.90 7.07
CA SER A 340 -33.09 4.46 6.98
C SER A 340 -31.80 3.64 6.91
N PRO A 341 -31.79 2.35 7.33
CA PRO A 341 -30.60 1.51 7.21
C PRO A 341 -30.09 1.43 5.77
N PHE A 342 -28.86 1.86 5.56
CA PHE A 342 -28.18 1.81 4.26
C PHE A 342 -27.50 0.46 4.09
N THR A 343 -27.91 -0.32 3.09
CA THR A 343 -27.40 -1.68 2.81
C THR A 343 -26.51 -1.76 1.56
N GLY A 344 -26.40 -0.65 0.82
CA GLY A 344 -25.58 -0.54 -0.39
C GLY A 344 -24.10 -0.31 -0.11
N SER A 345 -23.38 0.17 -1.12
CA SER A 345 -21.97 0.59 -0.99
C SER A 345 -21.85 2.09 -1.22
N PHE A 346 -21.03 2.79 -0.45
CA PHE A 346 -20.66 4.18 -0.68
C PHE A 346 -19.14 4.28 -0.68
N ASP A 347 -18.55 4.65 -1.80
CA ASP A 347 -17.11 4.81 -1.99
C ASP A 347 -16.79 6.27 -2.27
N GLY A 348 -16.10 6.92 -1.33
CA GLY A 348 -15.66 8.30 -1.45
C GLY A 348 -14.53 8.49 -2.47
N ARG A 349 -13.85 7.44 -2.91
CA ARG A 349 -12.72 7.50 -3.87
C ARG A 349 -11.63 8.52 -3.49
N GLY A 350 -11.47 8.82 -2.20
CA GLY A 350 -10.54 9.80 -1.66
C GLY A 350 -11.05 11.24 -1.65
N HIS A 351 -12.32 11.48 -1.99
CA HIS A 351 -12.96 12.79 -1.88
C HIS A 351 -13.32 13.13 -0.44
N THR A 352 -13.48 14.43 -0.20
CA THR A 352 -13.72 14.99 1.13
C THR A 352 -15.14 15.52 1.28
N VAL A 353 -15.73 15.32 2.46
CA VAL A 353 -16.95 15.98 2.90
C VAL A 353 -16.58 17.09 3.87
N TYR A 354 -16.88 18.34 3.51
CA TYR A 354 -16.52 19.54 4.28
C TYR A 354 -17.71 20.13 5.02
N ASP A 355 -17.42 20.76 6.16
CA ASP A 355 -18.27 21.75 6.82
C ASP A 355 -19.68 21.24 7.15
N LEU A 356 -19.78 19.99 7.62
CA LEU A 356 -21.03 19.40 8.09
C LEU A 356 -21.47 20.04 9.41
N ASP A 357 -22.42 20.97 9.36
CA ASP A 357 -23.09 21.55 10.52
C ASP A 357 -24.38 20.74 10.84
N MET A 358 -24.41 20.07 12.00
CA MET A 358 -25.57 19.26 12.43
C MET A 358 -26.05 19.66 13.83
N ASP A 359 -27.36 19.91 13.97
CA ASP A 359 -28.01 20.32 15.24
C ASP A 359 -29.20 19.39 15.55
N ASP A 360 -29.03 18.43 16.47
CA ASP A 360 -30.09 17.45 16.78
C ASP A 360 -31.11 17.95 17.81
N SER A 361 -32.38 17.56 17.58
CA SER A 361 -33.44 17.67 18.60
C SER A 361 -34.23 16.39 18.91
N ALA A 362 -34.06 15.23 18.22
CA ALA A 362 -34.88 14.03 18.53
C ALA A 362 -34.53 12.63 17.90
N PHE A 363 -33.31 12.29 17.44
CA PHE A 363 -33.08 11.02 16.69
C PHE A 363 -32.25 9.92 17.39
N SER A 364 -32.69 8.66 17.27
CA SER A 364 -32.02 7.50 17.91
C SER A 364 -30.63 7.14 17.35
N GLY A 365 -30.31 7.60 16.14
CA GLY A 365 -28.99 7.50 15.53
C GLY A 365 -28.76 8.78 14.76
N PHE A 366 -27.71 9.52 15.08
CA PHE A 366 -27.43 10.85 14.55
C PHE A 366 -26.08 10.87 13.82
N GLY A 367 -26.06 11.41 12.60
CA GLY A 367 -24.93 11.39 11.65
C GLY A 367 -25.41 11.53 10.20
N MET A 368 -24.49 11.48 9.22
CA MET A 368 -24.84 11.40 7.80
C MET A 368 -25.76 10.19 7.52
N PHE A 369 -25.46 9.07 8.17
CA PHE A 369 -26.27 7.86 8.17
C PHE A 369 -26.83 7.59 9.58
N ALA A 370 -28.11 7.24 9.69
CA ALA A 370 -28.64 6.73 10.95
C ALA A 370 -28.10 5.33 11.27
N ASP A 371 -28.03 4.45 10.26
CA ASP A 371 -27.56 3.07 10.37
C ASP A 371 -26.90 2.62 9.06
N ILE A 372 -25.67 2.11 9.14
CA ILE A 372 -24.96 1.47 8.04
C ILE A 372 -24.99 -0.04 8.26
N SER A 373 -25.63 -0.76 7.32
CA SER A 373 -25.61 -2.22 7.20
C SER A 373 -24.82 -2.71 5.98
N GLY A 374 -24.46 -1.81 5.08
CA GLY A 374 -23.65 -2.05 3.87
C GLY A 374 -22.20 -1.61 4.04
N ARG A 375 -21.59 -1.02 3.01
CA ARG A 375 -20.16 -0.61 3.04
C ARG A 375 -20.01 0.89 2.82
N VAL A 376 -19.16 1.54 3.61
CA VAL A 376 -18.71 2.92 3.39
C VAL A 376 -17.18 2.94 3.39
N SER A 377 -16.55 3.52 2.37
CA SER A 377 -15.09 3.51 2.28
C SER A 377 -14.45 4.69 1.55
N ASN A 378 -13.15 4.90 1.78
CA ASN A 378 -12.28 5.84 1.05
C ASN A 378 -12.81 7.29 1.07
N LEU A 379 -13.15 7.78 2.24
CA LEU A 379 -13.80 9.09 2.40
C LEU A 379 -13.05 9.92 3.43
N ASN A 380 -12.87 11.20 3.16
CA ASN A 380 -12.36 12.14 4.16
C ASN A 380 -13.53 12.97 4.69
N ILE A 381 -13.52 13.33 5.96
CA ILE A 381 -14.48 14.25 6.57
C ILE A 381 -13.70 15.33 7.32
N GLU A 382 -13.94 16.59 6.96
CA GLU A 382 -13.21 17.74 7.46
C GLU A 382 -14.15 18.85 7.95
N GLY A 383 -13.87 19.42 9.13
CA GLY A 383 -14.58 20.59 9.64
C GLY A 383 -16.03 20.33 10.05
N ALA A 384 -16.35 19.11 10.49
CA ALA A 384 -17.71 18.80 10.95
C ALA A 384 -17.96 19.33 12.36
N ASP A 385 -19.12 19.95 12.57
CA ASP A 385 -19.58 20.50 13.84
C ASP A 385 -20.96 19.91 14.20
N LEU A 386 -21.02 19.19 15.31
CA LEU A 386 -22.22 18.52 15.81
C LEU A 386 -22.63 19.11 17.16
N ASP A 387 -23.75 19.83 17.22
CA ASP A 387 -24.39 20.23 18.48
C ASP A 387 -25.59 19.31 18.76
N VAL A 388 -25.49 18.46 19.78
CA VAL A 388 -26.52 17.50 20.14
C VAL A 388 -27.17 17.89 21.46
N THR A 389 -28.41 18.33 21.39
CA THR A 389 -29.20 18.72 22.57
C THR A 389 -30.17 17.63 23.04
N SER A 390 -30.40 16.60 22.20
CA SER A 390 -31.42 15.57 22.44
C SER A 390 -30.96 14.47 23.40
N ASP A 391 -31.92 13.84 24.09
CA ASP A 391 -31.67 12.89 25.18
C ASP A 391 -31.61 11.41 24.73
N ARG A 392 -31.62 11.12 23.42
CA ARG A 392 -31.83 9.77 22.90
C ARG A 392 -31.03 9.49 21.63
N GLY A 393 -29.93 8.73 21.73
CA GLY A 393 -29.41 8.04 20.56
C GLY A 393 -27.92 7.73 20.58
N SER A 394 -27.46 7.13 19.49
CA SER A 394 -26.04 6.96 19.16
C SER A 394 -25.61 8.08 18.22
N VAL A 395 -24.50 8.75 18.50
CA VAL A 395 -24.03 9.92 17.76
C VAL A 395 -22.69 9.62 17.11
N GLY A 396 -22.57 9.93 15.82
CA GLY A 396 -21.30 10.07 15.11
C GLY A 396 -21.47 10.76 13.77
N VAL A 397 -20.48 11.53 13.33
CA VAL A 397 -20.56 12.35 12.10
C VAL A 397 -20.90 11.49 10.90
N LEU A 398 -20.23 10.35 10.75
CA LEU A 398 -20.53 9.42 9.66
C LEU A 398 -21.81 8.65 9.95
N ALA A 399 -21.91 8.00 11.12
CA ALA A 399 -23.10 7.22 11.43
C ALA A 399 -23.48 7.18 12.91
N GLY A 400 -24.79 7.13 13.18
CA GLY A 400 -25.28 6.76 14.50
C GLY A 400 -24.94 5.30 14.83
N THR A 401 -25.25 4.37 13.93
CA THR A 401 -25.06 2.93 14.14
C THR A 401 -24.36 2.25 12.96
N LEU A 402 -23.50 1.28 13.24
CA LEU A 402 -23.00 0.28 12.29
C LEU A 402 -23.56 -1.08 12.71
N SER A 403 -24.36 -1.73 11.87
CA SER A 403 -25.05 -2.97 12.24
C SER A 403 -25.05 -4.04 11.15
N GLY A 404 -25.52 -5.25 11.49
CA GLY A 404 -25.73 -6.32 10.52
C GLY A 404 -24.40 -6.86 9.98
N GLY A 405 -24.08 -6.52 8.73
CA GLY A 405 -22.83 -6.83 8.04
C GLY A 405 -22.01 -5.61 7.66
N GLY A 406 -22.24 -4.49 8.34
CA GLY A 406 -21.69 -3.18 7.99
C GLY A 406 -20.17 -3.12 8.02
N VAL A 407 -19.58 -2.44 7.03
CA VAL A 407 -18.13 -2.17 6.96
C VAL A 407 -17.89 -0.67 6.76
N ILE A 408 -17.04 -0.10 7.61
CA ILE A 408 -16.48 1.24 7.43
C ILE A 408 -14.96 1.09 7.32
N GLU A 409 -14.37 1.56 6.22
CA GLU A 409 -12.92 1.44 6.05
C GLU A 409 -12.26 2.54 5.23
N ASN A 410 -11.01 2.88 5.57
CA ASN A 410 -10.24 3.94 4.89
C ASN A 410 -10.95 5.30 5.01
N ILE A 411 -11.10 5.76 6.25
CA ILE A 411 -11.75 7.05 6.55
C ILE A 411 -10.75 7.94 7.28
N ASP A 412 -10.60 9.18 6.81
CA ASP A 412 -9.82 10.20 7.49
C ASP A 412 -10.76 11.27 8.07
N LEU A 413 -10.59 11.57 9.35
CA LEU A 413 -11.33 12.60 10.09
C LEU A 413 -10.37 13.73 10.46
N PHE A 414 -10.71 14.97 10.15
CA PHE A 414 -9.92 16.14 10.51
C PHE A 414 -10.82 17.27 11.03
N ASP A 415 -10.41 17.91 12.13
CA ASP A 415 -11.12 19.06 12.73
C ASP A 415 -12.61 18.75 12.98
N ILE A 416 -12.87 17.76 13.84
CA ILE A 416 -14.23 17.35 14.20
C ILE A 416 -14.57 17.88 15.58
N ASN A 417 -15.66 18.65 15.66
CA ASN A 417 -16.15 19.25 16.87
C ASN A 417 -17.52 18.66 17.24
N ILE A 418 -17.67 18.18 18.47
CA ILE A 418 -18.94 17.63 18.96
C ILE A 418 -19.23 18.22 20.32
N THR A 419 -20.33 18.95 20.42
CA THR A 419 -20.84 19.51 21.67
C THR A 419 -22.12 18.79 22.06
N LEU A 420 -22.20 18.29 23.30
CA LEU A 420 -23.38 17.60 23.80
C LEU A 420 -23.97 18.30 25.02
N ASN A 421 -25.17 18.86 24.85
CA ASN A 421 -25.85 19.68 25.85
C ASN A 421 -27.01 18.94 26.57
N GLY A 422 -27.10 17.62 26.41
CA GLY A 422 -28.17 16.77 26.96
C GLY A 422 -28.01 16.41 28.45
N THR A 423 -29.04 15.78 29.04
CA THR A 423 -29.05 15.38 30.47
C THR A 423 -29.20 13.87 30.71
N SER A 424 -28.95 13.00 29.73
CA SER A 424 -29.32 11.58 29.81
C SER A 424 -28.14 10.59 29.77
N ALA A 425 -28.17 9.67 30.74
CA ALA A 425 -27.21 8.59 30.97
C ALA A 425 -27.34 7.38 30.00
N GLY A 426 -27.75 7.58 28.74
CA GLY A 426 -28.12 6.48 27.84
C GLY A 426 -27.52 6.48 26.43
N ALA A 427 -26.94 7.60 25.99
CA ALA A 427 -26.44 7.75 24.62
C ALA A 427 -24.98 7.26 24.46
N GLN A 428 -24.67 6.76 23.25
CA GLN A 428 -23.34 6.31 22.83
C GLN A 428 -22.76 7.34 21.87
N VAL A 429 -21.56 7.84 22.11
CA VAL A 429 -21.00 8.95 21.32
C VAL A 429 -19.61 8.60 20.83
N GLY A 430 -19.38 8.76 19.53
CA GLY A 430 -18.03 8.94 18.99
C GLY A 430 -18.03 9.61 17.64
N ALA A 431 -16.93 10.29 17.30
CA ALA A 431 -16.87 11.16 16.13
C ALA A 431 -17.15 10.43 14.81
N LEU A 432 -16.73 9.17 14.69
CA LEU A 432 -17.05 8.38 13.51
C LEU A 432 -18.42 7.69 13.65
N VAL A 433 -18.56 6.86 14.69
CA VAL A 433 -19.76 6.04 14.91
C VAL A 433 -20.16 6.00 16.38
N GLY A 434 -21.44 6.20 16.67
CA GLY A 434 -21.96 6.05 18.03
C GLY A 434 -21.97 4.58 18.51
N TYR A 435 -22.58 3.66 17.75
CA TYR A 435 -22.76 2.26 18.17
C TYR A 435 -22.41 1.26 17.07
N VAL A 436 -21.50 0.32 17.36
CA VAL A 436 -21.12 -0.79 16.48
C VAL A 436 -21.68 -2.11 17.02
N ASN A 437 -22.53 -2.77 16.25
CA ASN A 437 -23.13 -4.07 16.59
C ASN A 437 -23.31 -4.96 15.36
N ASN A 438 -22.24 -5.64 14.99
CA ASN A 438 -22.19 -6.50 13.83
C ASN A 438 -22.50 -7.96 14.16
N THR A 439 -23.22 -8.58 13.24
CA THR A 439 -23.63 -9.99 13.31
C THR A 439 -22.91 -10.87 12.27
N ALA A 440 -22.33 -10.28 11.22
CA ALA A 440 -21.61 -11.01 10.17
C ALA A 440 -20.08 -11.06 10.40
N PRO A 441 -19.40 -12.16 10.04
CA PRO A 441 -17.94 -12.21 10.06
C PRO A 441 -17.36 -11.18 9.05
N ASN A 442 -16.20 -10.59 9.38
CA ASN A 442 -15.54 -9.54 8.59
C ASN A 442 -16.24 -8.17 8.53
N ALA A 443 -17.32 -7.95 9.29
CA ALA A 443 -17.92 -6.63 9.48
C ALA A 443 -17.15 -5.84 10.57
N GLY A 444 -17.09 -4.52 10.48
CA GLY A 444 -16.33 -3.72 11.44
C GLY A 444 -15.88 -2.35 10.94
N VAL A 445 -15.08 -1.68 11.76
CA VAL A 445 -14.44 -0.39 11.47
C VAL A 445 -12.95 -0.62 11.33
N ARG A 446 -12.32 -0.15 10.24
CA ARG A 446 -10.87 -0.32 10.07
C ARG A 446 -10.18 0.76 9.27
N ASN A 447 -8.87 0.90 9.46
CA ASN A 447 -8.04 1.86 8.75
C ASN A 447 -8.63 3.28 8.83
N ILE A 448 -8.67 3.80 10.06
CA ILE A 448 -9.20 5.13 10.36
C ILE A 448 -8.06 6.00 10.86
N THR A 449 -7.95 7.20 10.28
CA THR A 449 -7.10 8.26 10.80
C THR A 449 -8.00 9.35 11.37
N ALA A 450 -7.69 9.86 12.55
CA ALA A 450 -8.42 10.95 13.15
C ALA A 450 -7.46 11.96 13.76
N GLU A 451 -7.56 13.22 13.35
CA GLU A 451 -6.73 14.32 13.82
C GLU A 451 -7.61 15.51 14.25
N ALA A 452 -7.25 16.17 15.35
CA ALA A 452 -7.97 17.33 15.87
C ALA A 452 -9.45 17.05 16.16
N ILE A 453 -9.68 16.11 17.09
CA ILE A 453 -11.01 15.70 17.50
C ILE A 453 -11.32 16.31 18.86
N THR A 454 -12.31 17.20 18.90
CA THR A 454 -12.77 17.87 20.13
C THR A 454 -14.17 17.41 20.48
N LEU A 455 -14.33 16.83 21.67
CA LEU A 455 -15.65 16.47 22.19
C LEU A 455 -15.87 17.10 23.57
N ASP A 456 -16.97 17.84 23.73
CA ASP A 456 -17.44 18.40 25.00
C ASP A 456 -18.80 17.79 25.37
N ALA A 457 -18.89 17.10 26.51
CA ALA A 457 -20.05 16.29 26.85
C ALA A 457 -20.52 16.36 28.32
N VAL A 458 -21.83 16.57 28.52
CA VAL A 458 -22.46 16.51 29.85
C VAL A 458 -23.42 15.33 29.96
N GLY A 459 -23.20 14.40 30.90
CA GLY A 459 -24.21 13.40 31.31
C GLY A 459 -24.33 12.08 30.51
N TYR A 460 -23.37 11.73 29.63
CA TYR A 460 -23.43 10.56 28.72
C TYR A 460 -22.75 9.29 29.25
N LYS A 461 -23.22 8.08 28.86
CA LYS A 461 -22.76 6.81 29.45
C LYS A 461 -21.56 6.17 28.74
N ASP A 462 -21.57 6.10 27.41
CA ASP A 462 -20.51 5.44 26.64
C ASP A 462 -19.94 6.48 25.67
N PHE A 463 -18.75 6.98 25.97
CA PHE A 463 -18.15 8.13 25.30
C PHE A 463 -16.74 7.79 24.82
N GLY A 464 -16.56 7.78 23.50
CA GLY A 464 -15.25 7.57 22.88
C GLY A 464 -14.98 8.63 21.84
N ALA A 465 -13.74 9.09 21.70
CA ALA A 465 -13.43 10.10 20.68
C ALA A 465 -13.84 9.64 19.26
N ILE A 466 -13.64 8.36 18.94
CA ILE A 466 -13.94 7.80 17.61
C ILE A 466 -15.21 6.95 17.62
N ILE A 467 -15.37 6.08 18.62
CA ILE A 467 -16.51 5.14 18.70
C ILE A 467 -17.14 5.14 20.10
N GLY A 468 -18.46 5.29 20.21
CA GLY A 468 -19.12 5.23 21.52
C GLY A 468 -19.10 3.84 22.15
N LEU A 469 -19.74 2.86 21.50
CA LEU A 469 -19.88 1.50 22.00
C LEU A 469 -19.63 0.45 20.91
N ILE A 470 -18.87 -0.59 21.24
CA ILE A 470 -18.63 -1.76 20.40
C ILE A 470 -19.24 -2.98 21.10
N ASP A 471 -20.17 -3.66 20.43
CA ASP A 471 -20.90 -4.80 20.97
C ASP A 471 -20.88 -5.98 20.00
N GLY A 472 -20.48 -7.15 20.48
CA GLY A 472 -20.70 -8.43 19.81
C GLY A 472 -19.45 -9.11 19.27
N THR A 473 -19.48 -10.44 19.26
CA THR A 473 -18.35 -11.32 18.86
C THR A 473 -17.82 -11.12 17.44
N ASN A 474 -18.64 -10.52 16.56
CA ASN A 474 -18.28 -10.24 15.17
C ASN A 474 -17.95 -8.76 14.93
N SER A 475 -18.05 -7.92 15.96
CA SER A 475 -17.67 -6.51 15.90
C SER A 475 -16.16 -6.38 16.07
N ARG A 476 -15.48 -6.08 14.96
CA ARG A 476 -14.04 -5.88 14.88
C ARG A 476 -13.72 -4.41 14.64
N VAL A 477 -12.77 -3.89 15.41
CA VAL A 477 -12.21 -2.55 15.22
C VAL A 477 -10.70 -2.68 15.13
N ASN A 478 -10.10 -2.25 14.03
CA ASN A 478 -8.66 -2.40 13.86
C ASN A 478 -8.00 -1.29 13.04
N ASP A 479 -6.73 -1.01 13.32
CA ASP A 479 -5.92 -0.02 12.58
C ASP A 479 -6.53 1.38 12.69
N ILE A 480 -6.61 1.87 13.93
CA ILE A 480 -7.10 3.22 14.24
C ILE A 480 -5.91 4.06 14.72
N THR A 481 -5.67 5.18 14.04
CA THR A 481 -4.65 6.16 14.42
C THR A 481 -5.35 7.45 14.82
N VAL A 482 -5.03 7.93 16.01
CA VAL A 482 -5.65 9.10 16.61
C VAL A 482 -4.54 10.05 17.04
N ASP A 483 -4.62 11.29 16.58
CA ASP A 483 -3.68 12.36 16.93
C ASP A 483 -4.45 13.60 17.38
N TYR A 484 -3.96 14.28 18.41
CA TYR A 484 -4.57 15.47 19.00
C TYR A 484 -6.08 15.34 19.28
N VAL A 485 -6.41 14.78 20.45
CA VAL A 485 -7.80 14.62 20.90
C VAL A 485 -8.01 15.35 22.21
N GLU A 486 -9.04 16.19 22.27
CA GLU A 486 -9.45 16.88 23.48
C GLU A 486 -10.85 16.41 23.90
N LEU A 487 -10.92 15.71 25.04
CA LEU A 487 -12.18 15.26 25.64
C LEU A 487 -12.45 16.04 26.92
N THR A 488 -13.51 16.84 26.93
CA THR A 488 -14.03 17.47 28.14
C THR A 488 -15.37 16.85 28.51
N PHE A 489 -15.55 16.49 29.79
CA PHE A 489 -16.82 15.92 30.24
C PHE A 489 -17.20 16.33 31.66
N ASP A 490 -18.51 16.37 31.92
CA ASP A 490 -19.11 16.48 33.25
C ASP A 490 -20.18 15.39 33.41
N ASN A 491 -19.90 14.35 34.20
CA ASN A 491 -20.89 13.31 34.46
C ASN A 491 -20.86 12.79 35.89
N SER A 492 -22.05 12.74 36.51
CA SER A 492 -22.28 12.22 37.87
C SER A 492 -22.76 10.75 37.91
N THR A 493 -22.87 10.07 36.77
CA THR A 493 -23.59 8.77 36.66
C THR A 493 -22.72 7.53 36.37
N GLY A 494 -21.40 7.66 36.24
CA GLY A 494 -20.49 6.52 36.05
C GLY A 494 -20.34 6.08 34.59
N ALA A 495 -19.96 7.04 33.74
CA ALA A 495 -19.69 6.84 32.32
C ALA A 495 -18.42 6.03 32.06
N CYS A 496 -18.35 5.37 30.90
CA CYS A 496 -17.13 4.83 30.32
C CYS A 496 -16.61 5.84 29.28
N VAL A 497 -15.51 6.51 29.61
CA VAL A 497 -14.88 7.57 28.79
C VAL A 497 -13.54 7.06 28.25
N GLY A 498 -13.42 6.99 26.92
CA GLY A 498 -12.21 6.53 26.25
C GLY A 498 -11.67 7.52 25.24
N GLY A 499 -10.34 7.66 25.14
CA GLY A 499 -9.71 8.47 24.09
C GLY A 499 -9.90 7.91 22.67
N VAL A 500 -10.36 6.66 22.52
CA VAL A 500 -10.74 6.08 21.22
C VAL A 500 -12.15 5.53 21.24
N PHE A 501 -12.46 4.68 22.23
CA PHE A 501 -13.80 4.13 22.38
C PHE A 501 -14.32 4.12 23.81
N GLY A 502 -15.62 4.36 23.99
CA GLY A 502 -16.23 4.37 25.32
C GLY A 502 -16.23 2.98 25.94
N THR A 503 -16.95 2.04 25.31
CA THR A 503 -17.07 0.66 25.81
C THR A 503 -16.87 -0.38 24.71
N SER A 504 -16.22 -1.50 25.02
CA SER A 504 -16.27 -2.73 24.23
C SER A 504 -16.87 -3.89 25.06
N LYS A 505 -17.80 -4.66 24.49
CA LYS A 505 -18.46 -5.77 25.21
C LYS A 505 -18.89 -6.94 24.32
N ASN A 506 -19.27 -8.05 24.96
CA ASN A 506 -19.85 -9.25 24.36
C ASN A 506 -18.93 -9.92 23.30
N GLY A 507 -17.63 -9.98 23.58
CA GLY A 507 -16.63 -10.62 22.73
C GLY A 507 -16.11 -9.76 21.58
N ALA A 508 -16.31 -8.43 21.64
CA ALA A 508 -15.76 -7.50 20.67
C ALA A 508 -14.23 -7.59 20.61
N SER A 509 -13.67 -7.40 19.41
CA SER A 509 -12.22 -7.46 19.18
C SER A 509 -11.72 -6.10 18.71
N VAL A 510 -10.85 -5.48 19.51
CA VAL A 510 -10.21 -4.20 19.19
C VAL A 510 -8.70 -4.40 19.12
N GLU A 511 -8.09 -4.06 18.01
CA GLU A 511 -6.67 -4.33 17.75
C GLU A 511 -5.99 -3.14 17.04
N ASN A 512 -4.67 -2.98 17.18
CA ASN A 512 -3.89 -2.01 16.40
C ASN A 512 -4.37 -0.56 16.56
N ILE A 513 -4.30 -0.04 17.79
CA ILE A 513 -4.73 1.32 18.12
C ILE A 513 -3.51 2.17 18.46
N SER A 514 -3.32 3.30 17.81
CA SER A 514 -2.27 4.27 18.15
C SER A 514 -2.91 5.60 18.51
N VAL A 515 -2.53 6.15 19.67
CA VAL A 515 -3.00 7.44 20.18
C VAL A 515 -1.79 8.31 20.52
N THR A 516 -1.79 9.55 20.06
CA THR A 516 -0.82 10.60 20.37
C THR A 516 -1.56 11.88 20.76
N ASP A 517 -0.95 12.71 21.60
CA ASP A 517 -1.47 14.03 21.99
C ASP A 517 -2.94 14.01 22.49
N LEU A 518 -3.32 12.97 23.25
CA LEU A 518 -4.62 12.91 23.90
C LEU A 518 -4.63 13.74 25.19
N TYR A 519 -5.63 14.59 25.33
CA TYR A 519 -5.99 15.25 26.58
C TYR A 519 -7.42 14.87 27.00
N ILE A 520 -7.55 14.29 28.20
CA ILE A 520 -8.84 14.03 28.83
C ILE A 520 -8.96 14.88 30.09
N GLY A 521 -9.88 15.86 30.09
CA GLY A 521 -10.09 16.80 31.19
C GLY A 521 -11.51 16.76 31.76
N ASP A 522 -11.64 16.87 33.09
CA ASP A 522 -12.92 17.17 33.76
C ASP A 522 -13.04 18.70 33.95
N ALA A 523 -14.17 19.29 33.54
CA ALA A 523 -14.44 20.72 33.70
C ALA A 523 -14.60 21.17 35.17
N VAL A 524 -14.75 20.24 36.12
CA VAL A 524 -15.07 20.53 37.53
C VAL A 524 -13.83 20.56 38.42
N THR A 525 -13.11 21.69 38.40
CA THR A 525 -11.99 21.95 39.33
C THR A 525 -12.40 22.52 40.70
N SER A 526 -13.68 22.59 41.10
CA SER A 526 -13.98 23.43 42.30
C SER A 526 -15.20 23.17 43.21
N SER A 527 -15.88 22.01 43.20
CA SER A 527 -16.86 21.77 44.29
C SER A 527 -17.24 20.31 44.59
N GLY A 528 -16.34 19.58 45.27
CA GLY A 528 -16.72 18.71 46.40
C GLY A 528 -17.61 17.48 46.18
N GLY A 529 -17.76 16.98 44.96
CA GLY A 529 -18.39 15.68 44.70
C GLY A 529 -17.51 14.84 43.77
N ALA A 530 -17.09 13.64 44.22
CA ALA A 530 -16.31 12.72 43.40
C ALA A 530 -17.14 12.25 42.18
N SER A 531 -16.63 12.50 40.98
CA SER A 531 -17.13 11.91 39.75
C SER A 531 -16.86 10.39 39.77
N ARG A 532 -17.80 9.57 39.28
CA ARG A 532 -17.72 8.09 39.32
C ARG A 532 -17.39 7.45 37.97
N ASN A 533 -16.83 8.23 37.04
CA ASN A 533 -16.63 7.78 35.66
C ASN A 533 -15.36 6.91 35.52
N ASN A 534 -15.46 5.86 34.71
CA ASN A 534 -14.35 4.99 34.33
C ASN A 534 -13.64 5.60 33.12
N ILE A 535 -12.38 5.99 33.27
CA ILE A 535 -11.66 6.76 32.26
C ILE A 535 -10.44 5.97 31.79
N GLY A 536 -10.30 5.81 30.49
CA GLY A 536 -9.09 5.25 29.89
C GLY A 536 -8.61 6.05 28.69
N GLY A 537 -7.30 6.15 28.51
CA GLY A 537 -6.75 6.83 27.35
C GLY A 537 -7.12 6.17 26.00
N ILE A 538 -7.44 4.88 26.01
CA ILE A 538 -7.95 4.17 24.81
C ILE A 538 -9.42 3.80 25.00
N ALA A 539 -9.71 3.12 26.11
CA ALA A 539 -11.02 2.55 26.40
C ALA A 539 -11.53 3.01 27.77
N GLY A 540 -12.75 3.54 27.84
CA GLY A 540 -13.40 3.70 29.13
C GLY A 540 -13.63 2.36 29.81
N CYS A 541 -14.25 1.43 29.09
CA CYS A 541 -14.58 0.10 29.59
C CYS A 541 -14.30 -1.02 28.58
N VAL A 542 -13.78 -2.16 29.07
CA VAL A 542 -13.62 -3.40 28.30
C VAL A 542 -14.29 -4.53 29.06
N ALA A 543 -15.32 -5.14 28.49
CA ALA A 543 -16.22 -6.03 29.20
C ALA A 543 -16.54 -7.33 28.46
N ASN A 544 -17.06 -8.31 29.21
CA ASN A 544 -17.67 -9.55 28.72
C ASN A 544 -16.95 -10.22 27.52
N GLY A 545 -15.76 -10.76 27.76
CA GLY A 545 -15.00 -11.49 26.73
C GLY A 545 -14.29 -10.64 25.69
N SER A 546 -14.41 -9.31 25.75
CA SER A 546 -13.80 -8.43 24.75
C SER A 546 -12.29 -8.36 24.89
N GLN A 547 -11.63 -7.97 23.80
CA GLN A 547 -10.18 -7.99 23.68
C GLN A 547 -9.68 -6.62 23.20
N LEU A 548 -8.64 -6.11 23.86
CA LEU A 548 -7.82 -4.98 23.38
C LEU A 548 -6.39 -5.49 23.15
N LYS A 549 -5.90 -5.45 21.90
CA LYS A 549 -4.57 -5.96 21.56
C LYS A 549 -3.74 -4.96 20.76
N SER A 550 -2.41 -4.98 20.95
CA SER A 550 -1.47 -4.18 20.15
C SER A 550 -1.87 -2.69 20.12
N ALA A 551 -1.86 -2.05 21.28
CA ALA A 551 -2.31 -0.67 21.41
C ALA A 551 -1.22 0.21 22.03
N ARG A 552 -1.10 1.46 21.59
CA ARG A 552 -0.15 2.44 22.10
C ARG A 552 -0.86 3.74 22.38
N ILE A 553 -0.53 4.33 23.51
CA ILE A 553 -0.84 5.72 23.83
C ILE A 553 0.41 6.39 24.39
N ILE A 554 0.81 7.51 23.79
CA ILE A 554 2.02 8.27 24.16
C ILE A 554 1.73 9.77 24.13
N ASP A 555 2.57 10.55 24.83
CA ASP A 555 2.48 12.01 24.87
C ASP A 555 1.07 12.51 25.20
N SER A 556 0.44 11.87 26.19
CA SER A 556 -0.97 12.10 26.53
C SER A 556 -1.15 12.38 28.02
N GLU A 557 -2.20 13.12 28.35
CA GLU A 557 -2.52 13.56 29.71
C GLU A 557 -3.98 13.23 30.05
N ILE A 558 -4.20 12.72 31.25
CA ILE A 558 -5.54 12.53 31.84
C ILE A 558 -5.59 13.34 33.14
N TYR A 559 -6.40 14.40 33.14
CA TYR A 559 -6.65 15.26 34.28
C TYR A 559 -8.08 15.08 34.77
N THR A 560 -8.28 14.33 35.87
CA THR A 560 -9.63 14.00 36.33
C THR A 560 -9.70 13.67 37.82
N ALA A 561 -10.77 14.10 38.49
CA ALA A 561 -11.08 13.74 39.87
C ALA A 561 -12.00 12.51 39.98
N SER A 562 -11.88 11.56 39.04
CA SER A 562 -12.74 10.36 38.96
C SER A 562 -12.06 9.10 39.52
N SER A 563 -12.86 8.05 39.78
CA SER A 563 -12.37 6.72 40.17
C SER A 563 -12.23 5.77 38.97
N ALA A 564 -11.39 4.73 39.05
CA ALA A 564 -11.16 3.76 37.96
C ALA A 564 -10.58 4.44 36.71
N VAL A 565 -9.40 5.03 36.88
CA VAL A 565 -8.67 5.75 35.83
C VAL A 565 -7.48 4.92 35.38
N GLY A 566 -7.42 4.58 34.09
CA GLY A 566 -6.32 3.85 33.49
C GLY A 566 -5.62 4.67 32.41
N GLY A 567 -4.31 4.54 32.27
CA GLY A 567 -3.63 5.15 31.11
C GLY A 567 -4.17 4.58 29.77
N ALA A 568 -4.54 3.30 29.73
CA ALA A 568 -5.18 2.70 28.56
C ALA A 568 -6.65 2.35 28.78
N VAL A 569 -6.99 1.66 29.88
CA VAL A 569 -8.34 1.15 30.17
C VAL A 569 -8.82 1.59 31.54
N GLY A 570 -9.94 2.29 31.63
CA GLY A 570 -10.52 2.69 32.92
C GLY A 570 -10.99 1.50 33.73
N PHE A 571 -11.98 0.76 33.19
CA PHE A 571 -12.61 -0.35 33.88
C PHE A 571 -12.70 -1.63 33.03
N ALA A 572 -12.17 -2.73 33.55
CA ALA A 572 -12.27 -4.06 32.95
C ALA A 572 -13.32 -4.91 33.68
N ASP A 573 -14.46 -5.16 33.03
CA ASP A 573 -15.61 -5.88 33.60
C ASP A 573 -15.87 -7.24 32.92
N PRO A 574 -15.24 -8.32 33.38
CA PRO A 574 -15.68 -9.65 33.05
C PRO A 574 -17.02 -9.97 33.76
N ILE A 575 -18.13 -9.55 33.15
CA ILE A 575 -19.51 -9.69 33.66
C ILE A 575 -19.77 -11.11 34.21
N PRO A 576 -20.40 -11.29 35.39
CA PRO A 576 -20.57 -12.61 36.06
C PRO A 576 -21.41 -13.67 35.32
N THR A 577 -22.11 -13.33 34.24
CA THR A 577 -23.19 -14.16 33.67
C THR A 577 -22.76 -15.01 32.47
N THR A 578 -21.61 -14.72 31.85
CA THR A 578 -21.02 -15.42 30.70
C THR A 578 -19.57 -15.73 31.04
N ALA A 579 -19.13 -16.99 30.88
CA ALA A 579 -17.75 -17.40 31.17
C ALA A 579 -16.77 -16.84 30.12
N ALA A 580 -16.50 -15.53 30.14
CA ALA A 580 -15.82 -14.78 29.09
C ALA A 580 -14.80 -13.79 29.69
N SER A 581 -13.53 -14.19 29.70
CA SER A 581 -12.42 -13.38 30.23
C SER A 581 -12.08 -12.20 29.33
N VAL A 582 -11.78 -11.05 29.93
CA VAL A 582 -11.29 -9.86 29.22
C VAL A 582 -9.79 -10.00 28.98
N THR A 583 -9.32 -9.69 27.77
CA THR A 583 -7.90 -9.76 27.41
C THR A 583 -7.38 -8.37 27.04
N ILE A 584 -6.35 -7.91 27.73
CA ILE A 584 -5.60 -6.68 27.41
C ILE A 584 -4.16 -7.12 27.15
N LYS A 585 -3.67 -6.87 25.93
CA LYS A 585 -2.44 -7.51 25.47
C LYS A 585 -1.60 -6.61 24.58
N ASP A 586 -0.29 -6.63 24.76
CA ASP A 586 0.64 -5.85 23.94
C ASP A 586 0.28 -4.34 23.96
N VAL A 587 -0.08 -3.81 25.13
CA VAL A 587 -0.44 -2.40 25.32
C VAL A 587 0.75 -1.60 25.85
N LEU A 588 1.09 -0.49 25.21
CA LEU A 588 2.04 0.52 25.69
C LEU A 588 1.30 1.79 26.12
N SER A 589 1.57 2.26 27.33
CA SER A 589 1.04 3.52 27.85
C SER A 589 2.20 4.42 28.30
N SER A 590 2.17 5.67 27.87
CA SER A 590 3.00 6.78 28.36
C SER A 590 2.08 7.97 28.59
N VAL A 591 1.21 7.83 29.58
CA VAL A 591 0.16 8.80 29.94
C VAL A 591 0.46 9.36 31.31
N ASP A 592 0.44 10.68 31.43
CA ASP A 592 0.45 11.35 32.74
C ASP A 592 -0.98 11.39 33.29
N ILE A 593 -1.17 10.86 34.50
CA ILE A 593 -2.47 10.83 35.17
C ILE A 593 -2.39 11.77 36.38
N ILE A 594 -3.23 12.80 36.37
CA ILE A 594 -3.20 13.90 37.33
C ILE A 594 -4.54 13.97 38.08
N GLU A 595 -4.47 14.08 39.41
CA GLU A 595 -5.61 14.28 40.32
C GLU A 595 -6.67 13.16 40.39
N GLY A 596 -6.35 11.93 39.94
CA GLY A 596 -7.28 10.80 40.03
C GLY A 596 -7.80 10.56 41.46
N ASP A 597 -9.06 10.16 41.63
CA ASP A 597 -9.62 9.88 42.97
C ASP A 597 -9.13 8.52 43.48
N THR A 598 -9.80 7.43 43.13
CA THR A 598 -9.41 6.09 43.59
C THR A 598 -9.31 5.05 42.48
N LYS A 599 -8.41 4.07 42.64
CA LYS A 599 -8.17 2.95 41.69
C LYS A 599 -7.58 3.48 40.37
N VAL A 600 -6.36 3.97 40.47
CA VAL A 600 -5.65 4.59 39.34
C VAL A 600 -4.47 3.71 38.93
N GLY A 601 -4.39 3.36 37.65
CA GLY A 601 -3.34 2.51 37.10
C GLY A 601 -2.75 3.07 35.81
N GLY A 602 -1.44 2.94 35.61
CA GLY A 602 -0.81 3.36 34.35
C GLY A 602 -1.32 2.61 33.10
N ILE A 603 -1.88 1.40 33.26
CA ILE A 603 -2.55 0.65 32.18
C ILE A 603 -4.06 0.50 32.46
N VAL A 604 -4.41 -0.11 33.59
CA VAL A 604 -5.79 -0.43 33.96
C VAL A 604 -6.16 0.24 35.29
N GLY A 605 -7.24 1.01 35.33
CA GLY A 605 -7.72 1.59 36.59
C GLY A 605 -8.25 0.53 37.56
N GLU A 606 -9.32 -0.14 37.16
CA GLU A 606 -9.95 -1.22 37.94
C GLU A 606 -10.32 -2.42 37.06
N ALA A 607 -10.20 -3.63 37.62
CA ALA A 607 -10.83 -4.83 37.09
C ALA A 607 -11.69 -5.52 38.15
N GLN A 608 -12.87 -6.01 37.76
CA GLN A 608 -13.78 -6.70 38.68
C GLN A 608 -14.27 -8.05 38.12
N GLY A 609 -13.89 -9.17 38.73
CA GLY A 609 -14.21 -10.51 38.23
C GLY A 609 -15.07 -11.42 39.10
N SER A 610 -15.34 -12.62 38.57
CA SER A 610 -15.94 -13.75 39.27
C SER A 610 -15.30 -15.09 38.83
N ALA A 611 -15.66 -16.22 39.45
CA ALA A 611 -15.10 -17.52 39.09
C ALA A 611 -15.31 -17.88 37.59
N GLY A 612 -14.22 -17.96 36.81
CA GLY A 612 -14.23 -18.19 35.36
C GLY A 612 -14.22 -16.92 34.49
N ASN A 613 -14.27 -15.75 35.12
CA ASN A 613 -14.40 -14.42 34.52
C ASN A 613 -13.33 -13.49 35.06
N VAL A 614 -12.23 -13.38 34.32
CA VAL A 614 -11.01 -12.75 34.81
C VAL A 614 -10.46 -11.74 33.81
N LEU A 615 -9.56 -10.88 34.30
CA LEU A 615 -8.67 -10.08 33.46
C LEU A 615 -7.44 -10.92 33.15
N ASN A 616 -7.06 -10.94 31.86
CA ASN A 616 -5.75 -11.38 31.41
C ASN A 616 -5.00 -10.16 30.86
N LEU A 617 -4.05 -9.64 31.64
CA LEU A 617 -3.14 -8.57 31.23
C LEU A 617 -1.81 -9.20 30.83
N GLU A 618 -1.47 -9.15 29.54
CA GLU A 618 -0.29 -9.81 28.99
C GLU A 618 0.61 -8.79 28.27
N ARG A 619 1.93 -8.85 28.48
CA ARG A 619 2.92 -8.07 27.73
C ARG A 619 2.62 -6.58 27.61
N SER A 620 2.05 -6.00 28.66
CA SER A 620 1.65 -4.60 28.69
C SER A 620 2.65 -3.78 29.52
N ARG A 621 2.92 -2.55 29.07
CA ARG A 621 4.02 -1.74 29.57
C ARG A 621 3.62 -0.29 29.81
N TYR A 622 4.06 0.25 30.94
CA TYR A 622 4.04 1.69 31.20
C TYR A 622 5.45 2.25 31.14
N ILE A 623 5.64 3.37 30.42
CA ILE A 623 6.89 4.12 30.36
C ILE A 623 6.55 5.57 30.68
N GLY A 624 7.23 6.19 31.64
CA GLY A 624 7.03 7.63 31.88
C GLY A 624 7.51 8.48 30.70
N PRO A 625 6.84 9.61 30.38
CA PRO A 625 7.29 10.56 29.38
C PRO A 625 8.69 11.12 29.70
N VAL A 626 9.36 11.67 28.68
CA VAL A 626 10.76 12.10 28.75
C VAL A 626 10.97 13.18 29.83
N GLY A 627 11.37 12.77 31.04
CA GLY A 627 11.58 13.68 32.17
C GLY A 627 11.14 13.12 33.53
N SER A 628 10.18 12.18 33.54
CA SER A 628 9.58 11.40 34.64
C SER A 628 8.06 11.37 34.39
N GLY A 629 7.43 10.20 34.28
CA GLY A 629 5.97 10.13 34.23
C GLY A 629 5.32 10.26 35.60
N TYR A 630 4.07 10.71 35.61
CA TYR A 630 3.33 10.99 36.85
C TYR A 630 2.02 10.19 36.92
N VAL A 631 1.84 9.48 38.02
CA VAL A 631 0.52 8.96 38.44
C VAL A 631 0.20 9.56 39.80
N VAL A 632 -0.68 10.55 39.82
CA VAL A 632 -1.13 11.24 41.03
C VAL A 632 -2.56 10.84 41.33
N CYS A 633 -2.81 10.25 42.52
CA CYS A 633 -4.16 9.90 42.92
C CYS A 633 -4.46 10.00 44.44
N VAL A 634 -5.74 10.01 44.82
CA VAL A 634 -6.15 10.08 46.24
C VAL A 634 -5.96 8.73 46.96
N ASP A 635 -6.33 7.60 46.34
CA ASP A 635 -6.18 6.25 46.91
C ASP A 635 -6.03 5.14 45.84
N LYS A 636 -5.26 4.08 46.12
CA LYS A 636 -5.03 2.93 45.23
C LYS A 636 -4.37 3.33 43.91
N CYS A 637 -3.19 3.95 44.00
CA CYS A 637 -2.40 4.37 42.86
C CYS A 637 -1.36 3.30 42.48
N ALA A 638 -1.22 3.00 41.18
CA ALA A 638 -0.22 2.05 40.72
C ALA A 638 0.26 2.23 39.27
N GLY A 639 1.41 1.62 38.95
CA GLY A 639 2.00 1.71 37.62
C GLY A 639 1.35 0.83 36.55
N LEU A 640 0.80 -0.35 36.90
CA LEU A 640 0.05 -1.18 35.96
C LEU A 640 -1.44 -1.15 36.25
N VAL A 641 -1.83 -1.60 37.45
CA VAL A 641 -3.24 -1.82 37.79
C VAL A 641 -3.59 -1.19 39.14
N GLY A 642 -4.57 -0.29 39.16
CA GLY A 642 -5.04 0.35 40.39
C GLY A 642 -5.72 -0.66 41.33
N SER A 643 -6.68 -1.44 40.83
CA SER A 643 -7.42 -2.41 41.65
C SER A 643 -7.82 -3.67 40.88
N LEU A 644 -7.55 -4.85 41.45
CA LEU A 644 -8.07 -6.14 41.01
C LEU A 644 -9.08 -6.66 42.05
N GLY A 645 -10.38 -6.65 41.75
CA GLY A 645 -11.42 -7.10 42.68
C GLY A 645 -12.21 -8.31 42.18
N GLY A 646 -12.86 -9.03 43.08
CA GLY A 646 -13.78 -10.12 42.71
C GLY A 646 -13.49 -11.41 43.46
N ALA A 647 -14.39 -11.82 44.35
CA ALA A 647 -14.19 -13.02 45.15
C ALA A 647 -14.18 -14.29 44.27
N GLY A 648 -13.06 -15.02 44.26
CA GLY A 648 -12.90 -16.25 43.49
C GLY A 648 -12.55 -16.05 42.01
N ALA A 649 -12.24 -14.82 41.59
CA ALA A 649 -11.76 -14.50 40.25
C ALA A 649 -10.23 -14.49 40.24
N ILE A 650 -9.58 -15.38 39.49
CA ILE A 650 -8.11 -15.42 39.44
C ILE A 650 -7.61 -14.54 38.28
N HIS A 651 -7.38 -13.26 38.56
CA HIS A 651 -6.83 -12.33 37.56
C HIS A 651 -5.37 -12.69 37.24
N THR A 652 -4.96 -12.51 35.98
CA THR A 652 -3.58 -12.78 35.54
C THR A 652 -2.90 -11.51 35.03
N VAL A 653 -1.68 -11.28 35.50
CA VAL A 653 -0.78 -10.24 34.98
C VAL A 653 0.54 -10.92 34.63
N THR A 654 0.84 -11.01 33.34
CA THR A 654 2.01 -11.75 32.85
C THR A 654 2.87 -10.91 31.91
N GLU A 655 4.19 -11.09 31.99
CA GLU A 655 5.16 -10.49 31.06
C GLU A 655 5.04 -8.95 30.95
N SER A 656 4.55 -8.28 32.00
CA SER A 656 4.16 -6.86 31.99
C SER A 656 5.03 -6.03 32.93
N TRP A 657 5.23 -4.75 32.64
CA TRP A 657 6.23 -3.95 33.37
C TRP A 657 6.03 -2.43 33.37
N VAL A 658 6.74 -1.75 34.27
CA VAL A 658 6.70 -0.28 34.45
C VAL A 658 8.13 0.27 34.49
N ARG A 659 8.40 1.39 33.81
CA ARG A 659 9.66 2.13 33.90
C ARG A 659 9.46 3.64 34.03
N ASP A 660 10.39 4.29 34.73
CA ASP A 660 10.53 5.75 34.79
C ASP A 660 9.26 6.48 35.28
N LEU A 661 8.68 6.00 36.38
CA LEU A 661 7.39 6.46 36.89
C LEU A 661 7.49 6.97 38.34
N ASP A 662 6.94 8.16 38.57
CA ASP A 662 6.67 8.72 39.90
C ASP A 662 5.18 8.54 40.23
N ILE A 663 4.91 7.86 41.36
CA ILE A 663 3.56 7.66 41.88
C ILE A 663 3.40 8.45 43.17
N GLU A 664 2.47 9.40 43.18
CA GLU A 664 2.17 10.25 44.33
C GLU A 664 0.73 10.01 44.81
N SER A 665 0.55 9.94 46.13
CA SER A 665 -0.79 9.99 46.71
C SER A 665 -1.02 11.14 47.69
N THR A 666 -2.18 11.77 47.53
CA THR A 666 -2.61 12.97 48.29
C THR A 666 -3.66 12.68 49.37
N GLY A 667 -4.24 11.47 49.42
CA GLY A 667 -5.35 11.11 50.32
C GLY A 667 -4.95 10.43 51.63
N SER A 668 -5.64 10.74 52.74
CA SER A 668 -5.44 10.06 54.03
C SER A 668 -5.97 8.63 53.99
N GLY A 669 -5.21 7.62 54.47
CA GLY A 669 -5.64 6.22 54.41
C GLY A 669 -5.28 5.49 53.11
N THR A 670 -4.35 6.04 52.32
CA THR A 670 -4.07 5.62 50.94
C THR A 670 -3.29 4.30 50.81
N THR A 671 -3.55 3.59 49.71
CA THR A 671 -2.76 2.46 49.23
C THR A 671 -1.99 2.82 47.95
N ILE A 672 -0.69 2.55 47.89
CA ILE A 672 0.14 2.72 46.69
C ILE A 672 0.83 1.41 46.38
N GLY A 673 0.86 1.01 45.10
CA GLY A 673 1.60 -0.14 44.62
C GLY A 673 2.45 0.20 43.41
N GLY A 674 3.74 -0.13 43.39
CA GLY A 674 4.57 0.20 42.22
C GLY A 674 4.11 -0.50 40.93
N LEU A 675 3.56 -1.72 41.01
CA LEU A 675 2.89 -2.38 39.88
C LEU A 675 1.38 -2.49 40.08
N ILE A 676 0.93 -3.00 41.23
CA ILE A 676 -0.49 -3.21 41.52
C ILE A 676 -0.82 -2.60 42.89
N ALA A 677 -1.82 -1.72 42.93
CA ALA A 677 -2.16 -1.04 44.18
C ALA A 677 -2.93 -1.97 45.12
N VAL A 678 -4.04 -2.54 44.66
CA VAL A 678 -4.81 -3.52 45.44
C VAL A 678 -5.14 -4.72 44.57
N GLY A 679 -5.14 -5.91 45.16
CA GLY A 679 -5.88 -6.99 44.51
C GLY A 679 -6.29 -8.17 45.35
N GLN A 680 -7.37 -8.79 44.89
CA GLN A 680 -7.99 -9.98 45.43
C GLN A 680 -7.81 -11.10 44.41
N ASP A 681 -7.27 -12.24 44.84
CA ASP A 681 -7.14 -13.43 43.99
C ASP A 681 -6.37 -13.20 42.66
N ALA A 682 -5.04 -13.01 42.71
CA ALA A 682 -4.23 -12.66 41.53
C ALA A 682 -3.01 -13.57 41.29
N VAL A 683 -2.71 -13.85 40.02
CA VAL A 683 -1.49 -14.52 39.56
C VAL A 683 -0.65 -13.53 38.76
N ILE A 684 0.51 -13.22 39.29
CA ILE A 684 1.48 -12.33 38.70
C ILE A 684 2.71 -13.14 38.32
N ASN A 685 3.11 -13.08 37.06
CA ASN A 685 4.25 -13.86 36.56
C ASN A 685 5.12 -13.06 35.59
N SER A 686 6.44 -13.08 35.78
CA SER A 686 7.38 -12.40 34.87
C SER A 686 7.08 -10.90 34.75
N VAL A 687 6.93 -10.19 35.89
CA VAL A 687 6.64 -8.75 35.91
C VAL A 687 7.76 -7.94 36.53
N PHE A 688 7.91 -6.68 36.13
CA PHE A 688 8.92 -5.85 36.76
C PHE A 688 8.64 -4.35 36.80
N GLY A 689 9.27 -3.68 37.75
CA GLY A 689 9.34 -2.22 37.83
C GLY A 689 10.79 -1.75 37.91
N ASP A 690 11.19 -0.76 37.12
CA ASP A 690 12.53 -0.13 37.19
C ASP A 690 12.43 1.40 37.22
N ASN A 691 13.30 2.03 38.00
CA ASN A 691 13.31 3.47 38.25
C ASN A 691 11.93 4.03 38.65
N ILE A 692 11.32 3.42 39.68
CA ILE A 692 10.02 3.84 40.21
C ILE A 692 10.21 4.63 41.51
N SER A 693 9.50 5.74 41.68
CA SER A 693 9.44 6.47 42.96
C SER A 693 8.02 6.44 43.51
N LEU A 694 7.84 5.98 44.76
CA LEU A 694 6.55 5.98 45.43
C LEU A 694 6.57 7.00 46.57
N THR A 695 5.67 8.00 46.54
CA THR A 695 5.66 9.08 47.52
C THR A 695 4.28 9.30 48.13
N THR A 696 4.22 9.44 49.46
CA THR A 696 3.03 9.92 50.17
C THR A 696 3.42 10.87 51.31
N THR A 697 2.64 11.94 51.49
CA THR A 697 2.89 12.99 52.50
C THR A 697 1.96 12.91 53.72
N VAL A 698 1.11 11.88 53.79
CA VAL A 698 -0.04 11.82 54.72
C VAL A 698 0.00 10.61 55.65
N ALA A 699 -0.58 10.81 56.84
CA ALA A 699 -0.58 9.81 57.92
C ALA A 699 -1.55 8.65 57.65
N ALA A 700 -1.18 7.44 58.08
CA ALA A 700 -1.85 6.16 57.82
C ALA A 700 -1.96 5.80 56.33
N HIS A 701 -0.99 5.04 55.83
CA HIS A 701 -0.89 4.58 54.44
C HIS A 701 -0.34 3.15 54.36
N THR A 702 -0.53 2.52 53.21
CA THR A 702 0.08 1.24 52.84
C THR A 702 0.81 1.41 51.50
N VAL A 703 2.13 1.28 51.49
CA VAL A 703 2.94 1.45 50.26
C VAL A 703 3.71 0.17 49.98
N GLY A 704 3.46 -0.42 48.81
CA GLY A 704 4.08 -1.66 48.34
C GLY A 704 4.90 -1.45 47.07
N GLY A 705 6.14 -1.90 47.04
CA GLY A 705 6.98 -1.84 45.84
C GLY A 705 6.38 -2.60 44.64
N LEU A 706 6.08 -3.89 44.80
CA LEU A 706 5.38 -4.67 43.76
C LEU A 706 3.86 -4.61 43.94
N TYR A 707 3.40 -4.70 45.19
CA TYR A 707 1.99 -4.93 45.50
C TYR A 707 1.58 -4.17 46.76
N GLY A 708 0.61 -3.26 46.63
CA GLY A 708 0.20 -2.31 47.67
C GLY A 708 -0.82 -2.83 48.70
N ASP A 709 -1.67 -3.81 48.39
CA ASP A 709 -2.43 -4.61 49.37
C ASP A 709 -3.07 -5.83 48.70
N SER A 710 -2.65 -7.04 49.11
CA SER A 710 -3.22 -8.30 48.60
C SER A 710 -4.19 -8.97 49.58
N THR A 711 -5.34 -9.40 49.07
CA THR A 711 -6.36 -10.18 49.80
C THR A 711 -6.69 -11.49 49.06
N GLY A 712 -7.35 -12.45 49.74
CA GLY A 712 -7.72 -13.73 49.13
C GLY A 712 -6.53 -14.70 48.96
N THR A 713 -6.30 -15.19 47.75
CA THR A 713 -5.22 -16.12 47.37
C THR A 713 -4.37 -15.55 46.25
N PHE A 714 -3.08 -15.30 46.45
CA PHE A 714 -2.26 -14.69 45.39
C PHE A 714 -0.95 -15.42 45.13
N SER A 715 -0.43 -15.27 43.91
CA SER A 715 0.86 -15.83 43.49
C SER A 715 1.69 -14.76 42.78
N VAL A 716 2.94 -14.61 43.20
CA VAL A 716 3.93 -13.76 42.51
C VAL A 716 5.14 -14.61 42.18
N THR A 717 5.39 -14.80 40.89
CA THR A 717 6.50 -15.59 40.38
C THR A 717 7.36 -14.77 39.42
N ASP A 718 8.68 -14.88 39.55
CA ASP A 718 9.63 -14.20 38.66
C ASP A 718 9.39 -12.69 38.56
N ALA A 719 9.53 -11.98 39.68
CA ALA A 719 9.24 -10.55 39.75
C ALA A 719 10.44 -9.70 40.21
N TYR A 720 10.59 -8.50 39.64
CA TYR A 720 11.67 -7.56 39.95
C TYR A 720 11.14 -6.16 40.25
N PHE A 721 11.67 -5.49 41.28
CA PHE A 721 11.36 -4.07 41.55
C PHE A 721 12.63 -3.29 41.89
N LYS A 722 12.87 -2.21 41.16
CA LYS A 722 13.94 -1.24 41.42
C LYS A 722 13.34 0.16 41.55
N GLY A 723 13.39 0.72 42.74
CA GLY A 723 12.75 1.99 43.02
C GLY A 723 12.80 2.41 44.48
N ASP A 724 12.45 3.65 44.76
CA ASP A 724 12.40 4.22 46.10
C ASP A 724 10.97 4.25 46.66
N VAL A 725 10.85 4.03 47.97
CA VAL A 725 9.58 4.01 48.70
C VAL A 725 9.63 5.02 49.85
N TYR A 726 8.95 6.16 49.69
CA TYR A 726 8.93 7.26 50.64
C TYR A 726 7.53 7.44 51.25
N GLY A 727 7.34 6.87 52.43
CA GLY A 727 6.18 7.08 53.31
C GLY A 727 6.45 8.02 54.47
N ASP A 728 5.37 8.56 55.06
CA ASP A 728 5.42 9.27 56.34
C ASP A 728 5.74 8.31 57.52
N THR A 729 6.07 8.84 58.70
CA THR A 729 6.51 8.00 59.84
C THR A 729 5.46 7.03 60.42
N SER A 730 4.19 7.12 60.02
CA SER A 730 3.02 6.49 60.66
C SER A 730 2.41 5.30 59.91
N GLY A 731 2.82 4.98 58.67
CA GLY A 731 2.25 3.90 57.84
C GLY A 731 3.06 2.59 57.73
N ASN A 732 2.63 1.73 56.80
CA ASN A 732 3.21 0.43 56.45
C ASN A 732 3.89 0.49 55.07
N ASP A 733 5.22 0.45 55.04
CA ASP A 733 6.02 0.44 53.81
C ASP A 733 6.66 -0.94 53.62
N ALA A 734 6.42 -1.61 52.49
CA ALA A 734 6.93 -2.96 52.18
C ALA A 734 7.21 -3.20 50.69
N LEU A 735 7.76 -4.37 50.35
CA LEU A 735 7.79 -4.86 48.96
C LEU A 735 6.40 -5.36 48.55
N ILE A 736 5.83 -6.21 49.39
CA ILE A 736 4.47 -6.73 49.28
C ILE A 736 3.81 -6.55 50.64
N THR A 737 2.72 -5.81 50.66
CA THR A 737 1.81 -5.66 51.80
C THR A 737 0.62 -6.60 51.58
N SER A 738 0.26 -7.40 52.59
CA SER A 738 -0.68 -8.52 52.38
C SER A 738 -1.50 -8.85 53.61
N ASP A 739 -2.82 -8.81 53.47
CA ASP A 739 -3.81 -9.43 54.37
C ASP A 739 -4.42 -10.74 53.79
N ALA A 740 -3.76 -11.35 52.82
CA ALA A 740 -4.23 -12.55 52.13
C ALA A 740 -4.40 -13.78 53.04
N THR A 741 -5.30 -14.69 52.67
CA THR A 741 -5.46 -16.00 53.34
C THR A 741 -4.33 -16.98 52.95
N ALA A 742 -3.89 -16.94 51.69
CA ALA A 742 -2.76 -17.72 51.20
C ALA A 742 -1.93 -16.97 50.15
N ALA A 743 -0.61 -17.23 50.14
CA ALA A 743 0.32 -16.62 49.19
C ALA A 743 1.34 -17.63 48.67
N ASN A 744 1.69 -17.53 47.39
CA ASN A 744 2.80 -18.24 46.77
C ASN A 744 3.81 -17.26 46.17
N LEU A 745 5.00 -17.14 46.75
CA LEU A 745 6.03 -16.19 46.36
C LEU A 745 7.28 -16.94 45.91
N ILE A 746 7.68 -16.79 44.65
CA ILE A 746 8.80 -17.54 44.06
C ILE A 746 9.68 -16.61 43.23
N ARG A 747 11.00 -16.59 43.52
CA ARG A 747 12.01 -15.87 42.71
C ARG A 747 11.67 -14.38 42.56
N ILE A 748 11.78 -13.64 43.66
CA ILE A 748 11.49 -12.21 43.71
C ILE A 748 12.75 -11.45 44.13
N TYR A 749 13.07 -10.37 43.43
CA TYR A 749 14.26 -9.56 43.68
C TYR A 749 13.94 -8.07 43.75
N THR A 750 14.57 -7.34 44.69
CA THR A 750 14.33 -5.90 44.89
C THR A 750 15.57 -5.09 45.16
N VAL A 751 15.58 -3.85 44.66
CA VAL A 751 16.62 -2.83 44.88
C VAL A 751 15.96 -1.49 45.16
N GLY A 752 16.45 -0.72 46.13
CA GLY A 752 15.84 0.59 46.42
C GLY A 752 16.23 1.19 47.76
N THR A 753 15.57 2.29 48.12
CA THR A 753 15.53 2.81 49.50
C THR A 753 14.09 2.80 50.03
N ALA A 754 13.92 2.63 51.34
CA ALA A 754 12.60 2.68 51.99
C ALA A 754 12.67 3.47 53.31
N SER A 755 11.67 4.30 53.57
CA SER A 755 11.48 5.05 54.83
C SER A 755 11.37 4.16 56.07
N LYS A 756 10.82 2.94 55.93
CA LYS A 756 10.64 1.95 57.01
C LYS A 756 10.93 0.53 56.49
N GLY A 757 11.90 -0.17 57.09
CA GLY A 757 12.46 -1.42 56.55
C GLY A 757 11.65 -2.72 56.75
N SER A 758 10.34 -2.75 56.54
CA SER A 758 9.54 -3.99 56.68
C SER A 758 9.06 -4.51 55.32
N TYR A 759 9.89 -5.28 54.60
CA TYR A 759 9.59 -5.72 53.23
C TYR A 759 8.45 -6.75 53.06
N ALA A 760 7.82 -7.23 54.14
CA ALA A 760 6.53 -7.91 54.09
C ALA A 760 5.73 -7.57 55.34
N THR A 761 4.57 -6.92 55.20
CA THR A 761 3.65 -6.64 56.31
C THR A 761 2.40 -7.51 56.16
N GLY A 762 2.16 -8.37 57.16
CA GLY A 762 1.03 -9.31 57.20
C GLY A 762 1.44 -10.71 56.76
N THR A 763 1.22 -11.71 57.62
CA THR A 763 1.43 -13.12 57.27
C THR A 763 0.12 -13.71 56.78
N PRO A 764 0.07 -14.25 55.55
CA PRO A 764 -1.03 -15.11 55.16
C PRO A 764 -1.13 -16.29 56.11
N THR A 765 -2.35 -16.75 56.38
CA THR A 765 -2.57 -17.91 57.26
C THR A 765 -1.82 -19.16 56.78
N THR A 766 -1.55 -19.25 55.47
CA THR A 766 -0.68 -20.26 54.83
C THR A 766 0.12 -19.63 53.69
N ALA A 767 1.43 -19.41 53.86
CA ALA A 767 2.30 -18.84 52.82
C ALA A 767 3.45 -19.79 52.43
N SER A 768 3.69 -19.97 51.12
CA SER A 768 4.93 -20.57 50.59
C SER A 768 5.80 -19.49 49.96
N ALA A 769 6.98 -19.27 50.51
CA ALA A 769 7.95 -18.31 50.00
C ALA A 769 9.27 -19.02 49.70
N THR A 770 9.79 -18.84 48.48
CA THR A 770 11.04 -19.46 48.02
C THR A 770 11.87 -18.46 47.22
N ASN A 771 13.13 -18.28 47.58
CA ASN A 771 14.09 -17.44 46.84
C ASN A 771 13.65 -15.96 46.71
N ILE A 772 13.45 -15.27 47.83
CA ILE A 772 13.08 -13.85 47.90
C ILE A 772 14.29 -13.05 48.43
N PHE A 773 14.69 -11.99 47.72
CA PHE A 773 15.90 -11.23 48.01
C PHE A 773 15.69 -9.71 47.99
N THR A 774 16.44 -9.00 48.84
CA THR A 774 16.45 -7.53 48.91
C THR A 774 17.84 -6.98 49.26
N THR A 775 18.16 -5.77 48.78
CA THR A 775 19.41 -5.05 49.08
C THR A 775 19.30 -4.08 50.27
N VAL A 776 18.14 -3.98 50.92
CA VAL A 776 17.87 -2.96 51.95
C VAL A 776 17.76 -3.61 53.33
N ALA A 777 18.39 -2.99 54.34
CA ALA A 777 18.49 -3.56 55.69
C ALA A 777 17.10 -3.71 56.35
N SER A 778 16.83 -4.91 56.88
CA SER A 778 15.58 -5.22 57.58
C SER A 778 15.44 -4.41 58.88
N SER A 779 14.27 -3.83 59.10
CA SER A 779 13.92 -3.13 60.33
C SER A 779 13.70 -4.12 61.48
N PRO A 780 14.12 -3.81 62.71
CA PRO A 780 13.90 -4.65 63.89
C PRO A 780 12.42 -4.81 64.30
N ASN A 781 11.48 -4.12 63.65
CA ASN A 781 10.04 -4.21 63.93
C ASN A 781 9.25 -5.15 63.00
N ALA A 782 9.91 -5.96 62.16
CA ALA A 782 9.23 -6.98 61.36
C ALA A 782 8.61 -8.06 62.27
N THR A 783 7.33 -8.40 62.07
CA THR A 783 6.66 -9.47 62.82
C THR A 783 7.31 -10.82 62.50
N THR A 784 7.54 -11.60 63.56
CA THR A 784 8.56 -12.65 63.72
C THR A 784 8.41 -13.94 62.88
N ALA A 785 7.64 -13.94 61.80
CA ALA A 785 7.48 -15.12 60.92
C ALA A 785 8.06 -14.93 59.49
N SER A 786 8.37 -13.69 59.06
CA SER A 786 8.92 -13.40 57.71
C SER A 786 10.45 -13.38 57.65
N GLN A 787 11.16 -13.23 58.79
CA GLN A 787 12.62 -13.10 58.82
C GLN A 787 13.39 -14.37 58.40
N GLY A 788 12.75 -15.55 58.37
CA GLY A 788 13.41 -16.80 57.98
C GLY A 788 13.49 -17.04 56.47
N THR A 789 12.69 -16.33 55.67
CA THR A 789 12.46 -16.66 54.25
C THR A 789 12.88 -15.55 53.29
N ILE A 790 12.98 -14.31 53.78
CA ILE A 790 13.56 -13.18 53.04
C ILE A 790 15.06 -13.14 53.33
N GLN A 791 15.87 -13.31 52.29
CA GLN A 791 17.31 -13.37 52.40
C GLN A 791 17.93 -12.03 52.00
N ASP A 792 19.01 -11.66 52.70
CA ASP A 792 19.86 -10.54 52.29
C ASP A 792 20.49 -10.89 50.94
N SER A 793 20.53 -9.95 50.01
CA SER A 793 21.19 -10.09 48.70
C SER A 793 22.63 -10.64 48.77
N SER A 794 23.34 -10.40 49.88
CA SER A 794 24.69 -10.94 50.15
C SER A 794 24.73 -12.45 50.44
N THR A 795 23.58 -13.07 50.73
CA THR A 795 23.43 -14.51 51.00
C THR A 795 22.80 -15.28 49.84
N LEU A 796 22.62 -14.61 48.70
CA LEU A 796 21.96 -15.14 47.52
C LEU A 796 22.66 -16.38 46.94
N ASN A 797 21.94 -17.50 46.94
CA ASN A 797 22.37 -18.71 46.25
C ASN A 797 21.75 -18.72 44.84
N THR A 798 22.49 -19.26 43.86
CA THR A 798 22.02 -19.38 42.47
C THR A 798 21.09 -20.59 42.27
N ALA A 799 20.83 -21.37 43.32
CA ALA A 799 20.05 -22.59 43.25
C ALA A 799 18.56 -22.26 43.19
N GLY A 800 18.03 -22.19 41.96
CA GLY A 800 16.61 -21.96 41.69
C GLY A 800 16.34 -20.83 40.70
N PHE A 801 17.34 -20.00 40.36
CA PHE A 801 17.26 -19.04 39.25
C PHE A 801 17.86 -19.67 37.99
N SER A 802 17.13 -19.66 36.87
CA SER A 802 17.63 -20.15 35.59
C SER A 802 18.33 -19.04 34.82
N ALA A 803 19.48 -19.34 34.21
CA ALA A 803 20.16 -18.44 33.28
C ALA A 803 19.36 -18.19 31.99
N SER A 804 18.23 -18.87 31.78
CA SER A 804 17.27 -18.57 30.72
C SER A 804 16.20 -17.53 31.12
N VAL A 805 16.12 -17.15 32.40
CA VAL A 805 15.08 -16.25 32.95
C VAL A 805 15.69 -15.10 33.77
N TRP A 806 16.92 -15.22 34.27
CA TRP A 806 17.61 -14.19 35.08
C TRP A 806 19.04 -13.94 34.59
N THR A 807 19.45 -12.67 34.46
CA THR A 807 20.82 -12.27 34.07
C THR A 807 21.68 -12.14 35.31
N ASN A 808 23.00 -12.02 35.12
CA ASN A 808 23.95 -11.75 36.20
C ASN A 808 23.94 -12.77 37.35
N ILE A 809 23.51 -14.03 37.12
CA ILE A 809 23.40 -15.07 38.15
C ILE A 809 24.75 -15.38 38.81
N THR A 810 25.87 -15.22 38.11
CA THR A 810 27.22 -15.63 38.57
C THR A 810 28.06 -14.53 39.23
N SER A 811 27.60 -13.27 39.28
CA SER A 811 28.34 -12.13 39.88
C SER A 811 27.74 -11.68 41.22
N SER A 812 28.51 -10.95 42.05
CA SER A 812 28.03 -10.35 43.31
C SER A 812 27.17 -9.08 43.10
N GLY A 813 26.53 -8.95 41.93
CA GLY A 813 25.73 -7.80 41.52
C GLY A 813 24.22 -8.03 41.61
N VAL A 814 23.47 -6.98 41.30
CA VAL A 814 22.00 -6.96 41.19
C VAL A 814 21.54 -8.06 40.23
N LYS A 815 20.58 -8.89 40.66
CA LYS A 815 19.96 -9.89 39.78
C LYS A 815 18.80 -9.23 39.06
N GLU A 816 18.85 -9.27 37.74
CA GLU A 816 17.81 -8.74 36.86
C GLU A 816 17.23 -9.90 36.06
N LEU A 817 15.97 -9.80 35.67
CA LEU A 817 15.36 -10.80 34.79
C LEU A 817 16.15 -10.83 33.45
N ILE A 818 16.48 -12.00 32.89
CA ILE A 818 16.77 -12.11 31.45
C ILE A 818 15.44 -11.83 30.82
N ILE A 819 15.32 -10.61 30.36
CA ILE A 819 14.24 -10.29 29.50
C ILE A 819 14.74 -10.64 28.10
N GLU A 820 14.31 -11.79 27.59
CA GLU A 820 14.02 -11.85 26.16
C GLU A 820 12.87 -10.85 25.97
N GLU A 821 13.19 -9.56 25.85
CA GLU A 821 12.26 -8.56 25.36
C GLU A 821 12.36 -8.70 23.85
N PRO A 822 11.49 -9.50 23.19
CA PRO A 822 11.44 -9.46 21.73
C PRO A 822 11.38 -7.99 21.28
N TYR A 823 10.60 -7.17 21.99
CA TYR A 823 10.31 -5.79 21.65
C TYR A 823 11.28 -4.72 22.18
N VAL A 824 12.36 -5.01 22.92
CA VAL A 824 13.22 -3.93 23.49
C VAL A 824 13.81 -3.04 22.43
N LEU A 825 14.34 -3.66 21.38
CA LEU A 825 14.96 -2.93 20.27
C LEU A 825 13.91 -2.13 19.48
N PHE A 826 12.63 -2.43 19.70
CA PHE A 826 11.51 -1.82 19.02
C PHE A 826 10.61 -0.97 19.93
N ALA A 827 10.89 -0.88 21.23
CA ALA A 827 9.98 -0.35 22.25
C ALA A 827 9.61 1.11 22.00
N ASN A 828 10.51 1.85 21.35
CA ASN A 828 10.38 3.26 20.97
C ASN A 828 10.15 3.48 19.46
N SER A 829 9.94 2.41 18.67
CA SER A 829 9.91 2.48 17.20
C SER A 829 8.52 2.36 16.57
N GLY A 830 7.60 1.63 17.21
CA GLY A 830 6.29 1.29 16.63
C GLY A 830 5.55 0.21 17.42
N LEU A 831 4.32 -0.12 17.01
CA LEU A 831 3.51 -1.24 17.49
C LEU A 831 3.67 -2.50 16.63
N GLY A 832 4.36 -2.37 15.51
CA GLY A 832 4.48 -3.40 14.49
C GLY A 832 3.16 -3.60 13.74
N THR A 833 2.40 -2.53 13.55
CA THR A 833 1.20 -2.48 12.69
C THR A 833 1.57 -1.84 11.36
N ARG A 834 0.74 -1.93 10.33
CA ARG A 834 1.06 -1.35 9.02
C ARG A 834 1.22 0.19 9.07
N SER A 835 0.35 0.87 9.83
CA SER A 835 0.42 2.32 10.02
C SER A 835 1.56 2.74 10.96
N ASP A 836 1.98 1.85 11.85
CA ASP A 836 3.01 2.10 12.85
C ASP A 836 3.98 0.90 12.96
N PRO A 837 4.78 0.67 11.91
CA PRO A 837 5.63 -0.51 11.81
C PRO A 837 6.82 -0.43 12.76
N TYR A 838 7.38 -1.58 13.13
CA TYR A 838 8.65 -1.60 13.84
C TYR A 838 9.77 -1.13 12.92
N LEU A 839 10.49 -0.09 13.34
CA LEU A 839 11.59 0.47 12.57
C LEU A 839 12.87 -0.34 12.82
N ILE A 840 13.48 -0.83 11.74
CA ILE A 840 14.74 -1.57 11.79
C ILE A 840 15.86 -0.64 11.33
N SER A 841 16.75 -0.33 12.28
CA SER A 841 17.89 0.58 12.06
C SER A 841 19.25 -0.08 12.29
N THR A 842 19.27 -1.34 12.73
CA THR A 842 20.50 -2.08 13.01
C THR A 842 20.30 -3.56 12.71
N GLU A 843 21.39 -4.25 12.45
CA GLU A 843 21.41 -5.67 12.17
C GLU A 843 21.06 -6.50 13.42
N ASP A 844 21.38 -6.00 14.61
CA ASP A 844 20.94 -6.60 15.88
C ASP A 844 19.41 -6.54 16.01
N ALA A 845 18.78 -5.44 15.58
CA ALA A 845 17.32 -5.33 15.56
C ALA A 845 16.71 -6.33 14.57
N TRP A 846 17.29 -6.49 13.38
CA TRP A 846 16.90 -7.54 12.45
C TRP A 846 16.99 -8.93 13.08
N ASN A 847 18.15 -9.28 13.63
CA ASN A 847 18.41 -10.59 14.21
C ASN A 847 17.58 -10.89 15.46
N ALA A 848 17.04 -9.87 16.13
CA ALA A 848 16.15 -10.04 17.26
C ALA A 848 14.73 -10.49 16.84
N ILE A 849 14.34 -10.27 15.58
CA ILE A 849 13.06 -10.74 15.02
C ILE A 849 13.07 -12.27 14.92
N ASP A 850 14.03 -12.81 14.18
CA ASP A 850 14.30 -14.26 14.05
C ASP A 850 13.01 -15.08 13.73
N ASP A 851 13.00 -16.37 14.06
CA ASP A 851 11.84 -17.28 13.96
C ASP A 851 10.89 -17.21 15.18
N LYS A 852 10.68 -16.00 15.75
CA LYS A 852 9.87 -15.85 16.97
C LYS A 852 8.37 -15.67 16.64
N PRO A 853 7.46 -16.53 17.17
CA PRO A 853 6.03 -16.50 16.84
C PRO A 853 5.33 -15.15 17.07
N ASN A 854 5.80 -14.37 18.06
CA ASN A 854 5.22 -13.09 18.43
C ASN A 854 5.54 -11.95 17.43
N PHE A 855 6.44 -12.18 16.47
CA PHE A 855 6.79 -11.24 15.41
C PHE A 855 6.24 -11.59 14.04
N MET A 856 5.84 -12.84 13.81
CA MET A 856 5.52 -13.32 12.47
C MET A 856 4.37 -12.59 11.80
N GLY A 857 3.46 -11.99 12.58
CA GLY A 857 2.35 -11.17 12.06
C GLY A 857 2.55 -9.67 12.17
N LYS A 858 3.76 -9.20 12.45
CA LYS A 858 4.04 -7.78 12.65
C LYS A 858 4.54 -7.13 11.37
N ALA A 859 4.35 -5.82 11.29
CA ALA A 859 4.87 -4.98 10.21
C ALA A 859 6.22 -4.37 10.60
N PHE A 860 7.13 -4.33 9.65
CA PHE A 860 8.50 -3.85 9.81
C PHE A 860 8.85 -2.88 8.71
N LYS A 861 9.68 -1.88 9.00
CA LYS A 861 10.15 -0.89 8.02
C LYS A 861 11.63 -0.61 8.23
N LEU A 862 12.43 -0.73 7.17
CA LEU A 862 13.83 -0.33 7.22
C LEU A 862 13.95 1.20 7.28
N VAL A 863 14.86 1.68 8.12
CA VAL A 863 15.19 3.11 8.23
C VAL A 863 16.70 3.39 8.09
N SER A 864 17.48 2.34 7.84
CA SER A 864 18.89 2.41 7.48
C SER A 864 19.28 1.19 6.65
N ASP A 865 20.41 1.29 5.96
CA ASP A 865 21.07 0.13 5.35
C ASP A 865 21.56 -0.83 6.45
N LEU A 866 21.53 -2.13 6.16
CA LEU A 866 21.98 -3.22 7.03
C LEU A 866 23.12 -4.00 6.35
N ASP A 867 24.24 -4.20 7.03
CA ASP A 867 25.44 -4.90 6.53
C ASP A 867 25.86 -6.05 7.47
N PHE A 868 25.70 -7.28 7.00
CA PHE A 868 25.94 -8.50 7.80
C PHE A 868 27.39 -9.04 7.70
N THR A 869 28.34 -8.30 7.12
CA THR A 869 29.74 -8.76 6.92
C THR A 869 30.40 -9.35 8.18
N SER A 870 30.12 -8.79 9.36
CA SER A 870 30.77 -9.17 10.63
C SER A 870 29.87 -9.90 11.62
N MET A 871 28.70 -10.39 11.20
CA MET A 871 27.75 -11.03 12.10
C MET A 871 26.95 -12.14 11.45
N THR A 872 26.43 -13.04 12.26
CA THR A 872 25.53 -14.09 11.80
C THR A 872 24.19 -13.48 11.40
N PHE A 873 23.66 -13.88 10.26
CA PHE A 873 22.31 -13.49 9.82
C PHE A 873 21.28 -14.48 10.36
N ASN A 874 20.18 -13.96 10.92
CA ASN A 874 19.02 -14.75 11.30
C ASN A 874 17.85 -14.44 10.34
N PRO A 875 17.38 -15.43 9.56
CA PRO A 875 16.23 -15.26 8.68
C PRO A 875 14.92 -15.04 9.47
N ILE A 876 14.01 -14.25 8.89
CA ILE A 876 12.68 -14.05 9.47
C ILE A 876 11.77 -15.22 9.07
N GLY A 877 11.21 -15.89 10.06
CA GLY A 877 10.23 -16.97 9.90
C GLY A 877 10.78 -18.28 9.34
N SER A 878 10.05 -19.36 9.62
CA SER A 878 10.40 -20.73 9.22
C SER A 878 9.18 -21.55 8.83
N PHE A 879 9.36 -22.83 8.49
CA PHE A 879 8.25 -23.78 8.35
C PHE A 879 7.41 -23.93 9.62
N THR A 880 7.99 -23.69 10.79
CA THR A 880 7.28 -23.82 12.08
C THR A 880 6.49 -22.56 12.38
N ASN A 881 7.10 -21.39 12.18
CA ASN A 881 6.46 -20.09 12.37
C ASN A 881 6.61 -19.28 11.07
N PRO A 882 5.74 -19.50 10.07
CA PRO A 882 5.82 -18.77 8.81
C PRO A 882 5.55 -17.28 9.06
N PHE A 883 6.25 -16.43 8.33
CA PHE A 883 6.00 -15.00 8.34
C PHE A 883 4.66 -14.70 7.63
N TRP A 884 3.80 -13.97 8.31
CA TRP A 884 2.48 -13.57 7.86
C TRP A 884 2.24 -12.06 8.08
N GLY A 885 3.32 -11.29 8.18
CA GLY A 885 3.31 -9.85 8.40
C GLY A 885 3.73 -9.08 7.14
N ASN A 886 4.24 -7.87 7.37
CA ASN A 886 4.66 -6.94 6.32
C ASN A 886 6.10 -6.47 6.51
N LEU A 887 6.86 -6.34 5.42
CA LEU A 887 8.19 -5.73 5.45
C LEU A 887 8.30 -4.63 4.39
N SER A 888 8.56 -3.38 4.79
CA SER A 888 8.84 -2.26 3.90
C SER A 888 10.35 -1.99 3.83
N GLY A 889 10.92 -2.03 2.62
CA GLY A 889 12.34 -1.76 2.37
C GLY A 889 12.67 -0.27 2.37
N ASN A 890 11.71 0.60 2.06
CA ASN A 890 11.81 2.05 2.22
C ASN A 890 13.08 2.68 1.58
N ASN A 891 13.53 2.15 0.44
CA ASN A 891 14.76 2.51 -0.29
C ASN A 891 16.08 2.20 0.45
N PHE A 892 16.07 1.29 1.42
CA PHE A 892 17.26 0.80 2.11
C PHE A 892 17.68 -0.59 1.67
N SER A 893 18.93 -0.92 1.96
CA SER A 893 19.57 -2.16 1.56
C SER A 893 19.82 -3.13 2.71
N ILE A 894 19.81 -4.43 2.38
CA ILE A 894 20.30 -5.51 3.22
C ILE A 894 21.42 -6.20 2.45
N SER A 895 22.62 -6.24 3.04
CA SER A 895 23.83 -6.62 2.32
C SER A 895 24.74 -7.60 3.05
N ASN A 896 25.59 -8.27 2.27
CA ASN A 896 26.68 -9.14 2.74
C ASN A 896 26.25 -10.28 3.67
N ILE A 897 25.06 -10.84 3.46
CA ILE A 897 24.61 -12.03 4.18
C ILE A 897 25.42 -13.24 3.72
N LEU A 898 25.86 -14.06 4.68
CA LEU A 898 26.36 -15.41 4.42
C LEU A 898 25.61 -16.41 5.29
N ASP A 899 24.64 -17.11 4.70
CA ASP A 899 23.94 -18.21 5.37
C ASP A 899 24.12 -19.54 4.61
N THR A 900 24.75 -20.50 5.30
CA THR A 900 24.96 -21.88 4.83
C THR A 900 24.47 -22.91 5.84
N SER A 901 23.65 -22.50 6.81
CA SER A 901 23.34 -23.30 8.02
C SER A 901 22.31 -24.40 7.79
N CYS A 902 21.39 -24.22 6.84
CA CYS A 902 20.32 -25.17 6.51
C CYS A 902 19.35 -25.56 7.65
N THR A 903 19.23 -24.75 8.70
CA THR A 903 18.49 -25.14 9.91
C THR A 903 16.97 -25.00 9.83
N ILE A 904 16.44 -24.07 9.01
CA ILE A 904 15.02 -23.69 8.97
C ILE A 904 14.19 -24.28 7.80
N GLY A 905 14.80 -25.08 6.93
CA GLY A 905 14.16 -25.83 5.84
C GLY A 905 13.80 -25.05 4.56
N ALA A 906 13.57 -23.73 4.62
CA ALA A 906 13.42 -22.84 3.46
C ALA A 906 14.25 -21.57 3.70
N PHE A 907 14.96 -21.06 2.69
CA PHE A 907 16.03 -20.06 2.89
C PHE A 907 15.87 -18.82 2.02
N GLY A 908 16.16 -17.69 2.65
CA GLY A 908 16.22 -16.34 2.10
C GLY A 908 16.29 -15.35 3.25
N VAL A 909 16.18 -14.06 2.94
CA VAL A 909 15.98 -13.03 3.97
C VAL A 909 14.73 -13.36 4.83
N ILE A 910 13.71 -13.92 4.19
CA ILE A 910 12.54 -14.55 4.83
C ILE A 910 12.57 -16.06 4.53
N GLY A 911 12.48 -16.91 5.55
CA GLY A 911 12.50 -18.37 5.35
C GLY A 911 11.24 -18.86 4.65
N GLN A 912 10.09 -18.67 5.31
CA GLN A 912 8.77 -18.94 4.73
C GLN A 912 7.81 -17.79 4.97
N MET A 913 7.01 -17.47 3.95
CA MET A 913 5.85 -16.60 4.03
C MET A 913 4.55 -17.39 3.81
N SER A 914 3.50 -17.11 4.58
CA SER A 914 2.22 -17.82 4.49
C SER A 914 1.01 -16.94 4.84
N THR A 915 -0.09 -17.11 4.11
CA THR A 915 -1.40 -16.52 4.47
C THR A 915 -2.20 -17.43 5.43
N VAL A 916 -1.76 -18.69 5.61
CA VAL A 916 -2.37 -19.68 6.52
C VAL A 916 -1.59 -19.79 7.81
N ILE A 917 -2.28 -19.57 8.94
CA ILE A 917 -1.76 -19.78 10.29
C ILE A 917 -2.59 -20.87 10.98
N ALA A 918 -1.96 -21.71 11.79
CA ALA A 918 -2.63 -22.79 12.52
C ALA A 918 -3.89 -22.27 13.28
N ALA A 919 -5.02 -22.95 13.08
CA ALA A 919 -6.37 -22.64 13.60
C ALA A 919 -7.11 -21.47 12.92
N ALA A 920 -7.65 -21.68 11.71
CA ALA A 920 -8.74 -20.91 11.07
C ALA A 920 -8.60 -19.37 11.00
N ASN A 921 -7.43 -18.81 11.32
CA ASN A 921 -7.13 -17.39 11.24
C ASN A 921 -6.39 -17.12 9.93
N PHE A 922 -6.93 -16.18 9.15
CA PHE A 922 -6.35 -15.74 7.90
C PHE A 922 -5.54 -14.46 8.13
N ALA A 923 -4.31 -14.45 7.62
CA ALA A 923 -3.43 -13.29 7.69
C ALA A 923 -3.80 -12.28 6.60
N ARG A 924 -3.83 -10.99 6.95
CA ARG A 924 -4.13 -9.91 6.00
C ARG A 924 -2.87 -9.17 5.62
N ASP A 925 -2.84 -8.67 4.37
CA ASP A 925 -1.80 -7.80 3.82
C ASP A 925 -0.37 -8.34 3.99
N VAL A 926 -0.22 -9.63 3.74
CA VAL A 926 1.04 -10.35 3.84
C VAL A 926 1.95 -9.99 2.68
N GLY A 927 3.21 -9.63 2.95
CA GLY A 927 4.16 -9.43 1.87
C GLY A 927 5.31 -8.47 2.14
N VAL A 928 5.94 -8.03 1.04
CA VAL A 928 7.08 -7.09 1.07
C VAL A 928 6.74 -5.89 0.19
N ASN A 929 6.86 -4.68 0.73
CA ASN A 929 6.42 -3.44 0.09
C ASN A 929 4.99 -3.55 -0.42
N THR A 930 4.04 -3.99 0.43
CA THR A 930 2.68 -4.26 -0.03
C THR A 930 1.94 -3.00 -0.48
N ASP A 931 2.39 -1.82 -0.06
CA ASP A 931 1.93 -0.56 -0.63
C ASP A 931 2.61 -0.32 -1.98
N PRO A 932 1.86 0.01 -3.05
CA PRO A 932 2.46 0.32 -4.33
C PRO A 932 3.41 1.53 -4.30
N ASN A 933 3.28 2.42 -3.31
CA ASN A 933 4.10 3.61 -3.13
C ASN A 933 5.28 3.38 -2.19
N ASP A 934 5.42 2.19 -1.61
CA ASP A 934 6.60 1.85 -0.81
C ASP A 934 7.87 1.97 -1.65
N GLY A 935 8.94 2.49 -1.04
CA GLY A 935 10.27 2.52 -1.64
C GLY A 935 10.81 1.13 -1.94
N TYR A 936 11.88 1.05 -2.74
CA TYR A 936 12.50 -0.23 -3.09
C TYR A 936 13.12 -0.92 -1.87
N LEU A 937 13.11 -2.25 -1.85
CA LEU A 937 14.02 -3.04 -1.02
C LEU A 937 15.22 -3.49 -1.87
N TYR A 938 16.43 -3.20 -1.40
CA TYR A 938 17.66 -3.61 -2.08
C TYR A 938 18.34 -4.76 -1.35
N LEU A 939 18.69 -5.85 -2.05
CA LEU A 939 19.43 -6.98 -1.52
C LEU A 939 20.78 -7.07 -2.25
N TYR A 940 21.89 -6.81 -1.57
CA TYR A 940 23.23 -6.72 -2.18
C TYR A 940 24.20 -7.79 -1.69
N ASP A 941 24.87 -8.48 -2.61
CA ASP A 941 25.99 -9.39 -2.30
C ASP A 941 25.65 -10.48 -1.26
N ASN A 942 24.39 -10.97 -1.28
CA ASN A 942 23.89 -11.94 -0.31
C ASN A 942 24.08 -13.39 -0.80
N THR A 943 24.64 -14.24 0.05
CA THR A 943 24.91 -15.66 -0.24
C THR A 943 24.01 -16.58 0.58
N PHE A 944 23.19 -17.39 -0.10
CA PHE A 944 22.29 -18.38 0.48
C PHE A 944 22.52 -19.76 -0.14
N ASN A 945 23.23 -20.65 0.58
CA ASN A 945 23.65 -21.94 0.05
C ASN A 945 23.17 -23.10 0.93
N CYS A 946 22.32 -23.98 0.40
CA CYS A 946 21.75 -25.06 1.19
C CYS A 946 21.71 -26.45 0.55
N THR A 947 21.53 -27.51 1.35
CA THR A 947 21.50 -28.89 0.88
C THR A 947 20.10 -29.43 0.57
N THR A 948 19.05 -29.03 1.31
CA THR A 948 17.75 -29.74 1.26
C THR A 948 16.51 -28.87 1.31
N ALA A 949 16.52 -27.72 0.63
CA ALA A 949 15.53 -26.67 0.84
C ALA A 949 15.12 -25.93 -0.44
N ALA A 950 13.97 -25.26 -0.39
CA ALA A 950 13.67 -24.19 -1.34
C ALA A 950 14.49 -22.94 -0.94
N VAL A 951 15.20 -22.35 -1.90
CA VAL A 951 16.13 -21.26 -1.65
C VAL A 951 15.85 -20.10 -2.61
N GLY A 952 15.71 -18.90 -2.06
CA GLY A 952 15.74 -17.65 -2.81
C GLY A 952 16.38 -16.53 -2.00
N SER A 953 16.85 -15.45 -2.66
CA SER A 953 17.48 -14.34 -1.92
C SER A 953 16.47 -13.60 -1.04
N LEU A 954 15.23 -13.41 -1.49
CA LEU A 954 14.18 -12.76 -0.73
C LEU A 954 13.40 -13.75 0.13
N VAL A 955 12.80 -14.78 -0.49
CA VAL A 955 12.00 -15.78 0.24
C VAL A 955 12.33 -17.21 -0.18
N GLY A 956 12.51 -18.10 0.77
CA GLY A 956 12.67 -19.53 0.47
C GLY A 956 11.40 -20.15 -0.10
N LYS A 957 10.29 -20.01 0.65
CA LYS A 957 8.99 -20.56 0.27
C LYS A 957 7.86 -19.56 0.53
N VAL A 958 6.95 -19.44 -0.42
CA VAL A 958 5.74 -18.64 -0.31
C VAL A 958 4.52 -19.55 -0.50
N GLU A 959 3.59 -19.53 0.46
CA GLU A 959 2.34 -20.28 0.40
C GLU A 959 1.13 -19.38 0.65
N ASP A 960 0.41 -19.08 -0.42
CA ASP A 960 -0.94 -18.56 -0.35
C ASP A 960 -1.93 -19.74 -0.43
N ARG A 961 -2.41 -20.22 0.72
CA ARG A 961 -3.31 -21.37 0.79
C ARG A 961 -4.67 -20.97 1.34
N VAL A 962 -5.74 -21.51 0.77
CA VAL A 962 -7.09 -21.31 1.31
C VAL A 962 -7.47 -22.48 2.21
N ALA A 963 -7.42 -22.27 3.52
CA ALA A 963 -7.89 -23.25 4.49
C ALA A 963 -9.40 -23.04 4.79
N GLY A 964 -10.30 -23.66 4.01
CA GLY A 964 -11.70 -23.81 4.45
C GLY A 964 -12.84 -23.60 3.45
N GLY A 965 -12.60 -23.16 2.21
CA GLY A 965 -13.68 -23.05 1.20
C GLY A 965 -13.48 -21.92 0.19
N ALA A 966 -14.34 -21.87 -0.83
CA ALA A 966 -14.21 -21.04 -2.02
C ALA A 966 -14.33 -19.51 -1.81
N SER A 967 -14.64 -19.01 -0.61
CA SER A 967 -14.97 -17.58 -0.39
C SER A 967 -13.76 -16.65 -0.32
N ASP A 968 -12.57 -17.16 -0.03
CA ASP A 968 -11.43 -16.31 0.34
C ASP A 968 -10.40 -16.13 -0.80
N VAL A 969 -10.47 -16.95 -1.86
CA VAL A 969 -9.62 -16.78 -3.07
C VAL A 969 -9.90 -15.46 -3.80
N ASP A 970 -11.07 -14.85 -3.56
CA ASP A 970 -11.47 -13.59 -4.18
C ASP A 970 -11.28 -12.36 -3.27
N ASN A 971 -10.78 -12.56 -2.05
CA ASN A 971 -10.61 -11.48 -1.09
C ASN A 971 -9.16 -11.01 -1.07
N GLN A 972 -8.93 -9.87 -1.72
CA GLN A 972 -7.60 -9.29 -1.91
C GLN A 972 -6.85 -8.94 -0.62
N SER A 973 -7.56 -8.79 0.51
CA SER A 973 -6.91 -8.56 1.81
C SER A 973 -6.11 -9.77 2.27
N PHE A 974 -6.42 -10.98 1.79
CA PHE A 974 -5.71 -12.21 2.17
C PHE A 974 -4.65 -12.63 1.15
N ALA A 975 -4.37 -11.79 0.14
CA ALA A 975 -3.41 -12.09 -0.91
C ALA A 975 -1.98 -11.73 -0.52
N ILE A 976 -1.02 -12.39 -1.17
CA ILE A 976 0.40 -12.04 -1.05
C ILE A 976 0.74 -10.92 -2.05
N LYS A 977 1.41 -9.87 -1.55
CA LYS A 977 1.82 -8.72 -2.37
C LYS A 977 3.32 -8.47 -2.24
N ILE A 978 4.03 -8.38 -3.37
CA ILE A 978 5.47 -8.11 -3.42
C ILE A 978 5.74 -7.04 -4.46
N HIS A 979 6.23 -5.87 -4.04
CA HIS A 979 6.55 -4.77 -4.95
C HIS A 979 8.00 -4.27 -4.81
N ASN A 980 8.50 -3.65 -5.88
CA ASN A 980 9.69 -2.80 -5.85
C ASN A 980 10.89 -3.49 -5.17
N ILE A 981 11.35 -4.61 -5.74
CA ILE A 981 12.49 -5.38 -5.20
C ILE A 981 13.66 -5.33 -6.17
N VAL A 982 14.85 -5.06 -5.64
CA VAL A 982 16.11 -5.16 -6.38
C VAL A 982 17.05 -6.12 -5.65
N VAL A 983 17.51 -7.14 -6.36
CA VAL A 983 18.55 -8.06 -5.90
C VAL A 983 19.74 -7.91 -6.82
N ASP A 984 20.93 -7.66 -6.29
CA ASP A 984 22.15 -7.52 -7.09
C ASP A 984 23.33 -8.23 -6.43
N GLY A 985 24.06 -9.04 -7.20
CA GLY A 985 25.24 -9.76 -6.70
C GLY A 985 24.94 -10.95 -5.78
N ALA A 986 23.71 -11.49 -5.75
CA ALA A 986 23.39 -12.61 -4.88
C ALA A 986 24.00 -13.94 -5.38
N ASP A 987 24.43 -14.82 -4.47
CA ASP A 987 24.85 -16.20 -4.76
C ASP A 987 23.89 -17.17 -4.07
N VAL A 988 23.01 -17.80 -4.85
CA VAL A 988 21.94 -18.65 -4.35
C VAL A 988 22.14 -20.06 -4.87
N SER A 989 22.30 -21.03 -3.98
CA SER A 989 22.41 -22.43 -4.39
C SER A 989 21.70 -23.43 -3.52
N ALA A 990 21.25 -24.53 -4.14
CA ALA A 990 20.77 -25.70 -3.40
C ALA A 990 21.28 -27.04 -3.94
N THR A 991 21.45 -28.02 -3.07
CA THR A 991 21.75 -29.42 -3.48
C THR A 991 20.46 -30.15 -3.88
N THR A 992 19.36 -29.96 -3.17
CA THR A 992 18.02 -30.48 -3.52
C THR A 992 16.97 -29.44 -3.19
N GLY A 993 15.85 -29.41 -3.94
CA GLY A 993 14.77 -28.42 -3.78
C GLY A 993 14.58 -27.52 -5.01
N PHE A 994 13.87 -26.42 -4.84
CA PHE A 994 13.68 -25.38 -5.87
C PHE A 994 14.60 -24.20 -5.59
N VAL A 995 15.28 -23.69 -6.61
CA VAL A 995 16.24 -22.58 -6.47
C VAL A 995 15.81 -21.43 -7.36
N GLY A 996 15.53 -20.28 -6.76
CA GLY A 996 15.21 -19.05 -7.48
C GLY A 996 16.14 -17.92 -7.05
N GLY A 997 16.58 -17.05 -7.97
CA GLY A 997 17.36 -15.89 -7.56
C GLY A 997 16.61 -14.92 -6.63
N LEU A 998 15.26 -14.93 -6.65
CA LEU A 998 14.40 -14.16 -5.76
C LEU A 998 13.64 -15.07 -4.78
N ILE A 999 12.87 -16.03 -5.31
CA ILE A 999 12.01 -16.93 -4.53
C ILE A 999 12.24 -18.39 -4.94
N GLY A 1000 12.48 -19.27 -3.97
CA GLY A 1000 12.65 -20.70 -4.23
C GLY A 1000 11.38 -21.36 -4.77
N TYR A 1001 10.32 -21.39 -3.96
CA TYR A 1001 9.02 -21.97 -4.30
C TYR A 1001 7.90 -20.97 -4.00
N SER A 1002 6.99 -20.75 -4.95
CA SER A 1002 5.84 -19.87 -4.80
C SER A 1002 4.55 -20.55 -5.22
N ASP A 1003 3.56 -20.62 -4.33
CA ASP A 1003 2.20 -21.09 -4.59
C ASP A 1003 1.22 -19.94 -4.28
N GLN A 1004 0.56 -19.41 -5.31
CA GLN A 1004 -0.24 -18.18 -5.28
C GLN A 1004 -1.66 -18.47 -5.78
N ASN A 1005 -2.68 -18.23 -4.96
CA ASN A 1005 -4.03 -18.74 -5.23
C ASN A 1005 -5.13 -17.67 -5.16
N ASN A 1006 -4.80 -16.46 -4.70
CA ASN A 1006 -5.74 -15.37 -4.51
C ASN A 1006 -5.74 -14.38 -5.71
N ASN A 1007 -6.92 -13.86 -6.08
CA ASN A 1007 -7.09 -12.88 -7.15
C ASN A 1007 -6.46 -11.51 -6.85
N GLY A 1008 -6.17 -11.20 -5.59
CA GLY A 1008 -5.46 -10.00 -5.16
C GLY A 1008 -3.94 -10.16 -5.14
N THR A 1009 -3.41 -11.29 -5.60
CA THR A 1009 -1.97 -11.51 -5.67
C THR A 1009 -1.35 -10.47 -6.58
N VAL A 1010 -0.33 -9.75 -6.08
CA VAL A 1010 0.42 -8.79 -6.89
C VAL A 1010 1.91 -9.03 -6.72
N LEU A 1011 2.62 -9.23 -7.83
CA LEU A 1011 4.07 -9.22 -7.85
C LEU A 1011 4.55 -8.31 -8.99
N ARG A 1012 5.17 -7.18 -8.65
CA ARG A 1012 5.56 -6.19 -9.67
C ARG A 1012 6.87 -5.48 -9.37
N ASN A 1013 7.51 -4.96 -10.42
CA ASN A 1013 8.74 -4.17 -10.36
C ASN A 1013 9.88 -4.90 -9.63
N VAL A 1014 10.24 -6.07 -10.13
CA VAL A 1014 11.31 -6.89 -9.56
C VAL A 1014 12.50 -6.98 -10.52
N ILE A 1015 13.69 -6.72 -9.99
CA ILE A 1015 14.95 -6.82 -10.72
C ILE A 1015 15.89 -7.74 -9.95
N VAL A 1016 16.40 -8.79 -10.60
CA VAL A 1016 17.52 -9.60 -10.11
C VAL A 1016 18.66 -9.44 -11.10
N SER A 1017 19.82 -8.95 -10.66
CA SER A 1017 20.97 -8.72 -11.52
C SER A 1017 22.28 -9.22 -10.94
N ASN A 1018 23.26 -9.45 -11.84
CA ASN A 1018 24.63 -9.82 -11.52
C ASN A 1018 24.77 -11.00 -10.51
N SER A 1019 23.75 -11.86 -10.44
CA SER A 1019 23.62 -12.90 -9.42
C SER A 1019 23.98 -14.28 -9.98
N VAL A 1020 24.41 -15.20 -9.12
CA VAL A 1020 24.64 -16.61 -9.44
C VAL A 1020 23.52 -17.44 -8.83
N VAL A 1021 22.88 -18.29 -9.63
CA VAL A 1021 21.82 -19.20 -9.20
C VAL A 1021 22.19 -20.61 -9.63
N ASP A 1022 22.60 -21.46 -8.69
CA ASP A 1022 23.19 -22.77 -8.99
C ASP A 1022 22.44 -23.93 -8.30
N ALA A 1023 22.40 -25.10 -8.94
CA ALA A 1023 22.09 -26.33 -8.23
C ALA A 1023 23.01 -27.50 -8.62
N SER A 1024 23.65 -28.05 -7.58
CA SER A 1024 24.73 -29.03 -7.69
C SER A 1024 24.27 -30.50 -7.58
N ALA A 1025 23.05 -30.79 -7.09
CA ALA A 1025 22.42 -32.11 -7.19
C ALA A 1025 20.93 -32.00 -7.64
N ALA A 1026 20.20 -33.12 -7.71
CA ALA A 1026 18.86 -33.22 -8.31
C ALA A 1026 17.84 -32.24 -7.69
N SER A 1027 17.81 -31.00 -8.18
CA SER A 1027 16.81 -29.99 -7.86
C SER A 1027 15.59 -30.15 -8.76
N SER A 1028 14.44 -29.74 -8.23
CA SER A 1028 13.14 -29.85 -8.90
C SER A 1028 12.94 -28.78 -9.98
N GLY A 1029 13.57 -27.60 -9.83
CA GLY A 1029 13.56 -26.52 -10.81
C GLY A 1029 14.48 -25.37 -10.40
N ILE A 1030 15.16 -24.75 -11.37
CA ILE A 1030 16.02 -23.59 -11.15
C ILE A 1030 15.59 -22.43 -12.04
N GLY A 1031 15.33 -21.26 -11.45
CA GLY A 1031 15.04 -20.04 -12.20
C GLY A 1031 15.88 -18.86 -11.76
N GLY A 1032 16.17 -17.95 -12.68
CA GLY A 1032 16.87 -16.70 -12.33
C GLY A 1032 16.08 -15.84 -11.33
N LEU A 1033 14.74 -15.95 -11.27
CA LEU A 1033 13.91 -15.34 -10.21
C LEU A 1033 13.22 -16.41 -9.37
N PHE A 1034 12.57 -17.39 -10.00
CA PHE A 1034 11.71 -18.37 -9.33
C PHE A 1034 12.14 -19.80 -9.63
N GLY A 1035 12.39 -20.61 -8.60
CA GLY A 1035 12.60 -22.05 -8.81
C GLY A 1035 11.34 -22.73 -9.32
N MET A 1036 10.22 -22.53 -8.62
CA MET A 1036 8.87 -22.91 -9.06
C MET A 1036 7.87 -21.79 -8.75
N PHE A 1037 6.96 -21.56 -9.69
CA PHE A 1037 5.84 -20.64 -9.54
C PHE A 1037 4.53 -21.33 -9.93
N THR A 1038 3.57 -21.42 -9.01
CA THR A 1038 2.34 -22.19 -9.20
C THR A 1038 1.09 -21.57 -8.58
N SER A 1039 -0.09 -22.05 -8.98
CA SER A 1039 -1.38 -21.79 -8.36
C SER A 1039 -2.19 -23.08 -8.19
N THR A 1040 -2.10 -23.75 -7.03
CA THR A 1040 -2.64 -25.12 -6.82
C THR A 1040 -4.06 -25.22 -6.24
N SER A 1041 -4.80 -24.11 -6.08
CA SER A 1041 -6.13 -24.10 -5.48
C SER A 1041 -7.15 -24.96 -6.24
N ALA A 1042 -7.98 -25.72 -5.50
CA ALA A 1042 -9.06 -26.51 -6.08
C ALA A 1042 -10.24 -25.67 -6.60
N THR A 1043 -10.32 -24.40 -6.21
CA THR A 1043 -11.33 -23.42 -6.66
C THR A 1043 -10.62 -22.26 -7.34
N ALA A 1044 -10.90 -22.08 -8.63
CA ALA A 1044 -10.37 -20.95 -9.40
C ALA A 1044 -11.04 -19.64 -8.95
N PRO A 1045 -10.28 -18.56 -8.72
CA PRO A 1045 -10.85 -17.25 -8.42
C PRO A 1045 -11.67 -16.69 -9.59
N THR A 1046 -12.55 -15.74 -9.29
CA THR A 1046 -13.37 -15.03 -10.30
C THR A 1046 -12.55 -14.09 -11.18
N ASN A 1047 -11.45 -13.55 -10.64
CA ASN A 1047 -10.51 -12.67 -11.31
C ASN A 1047 -9.09 -13.21 -11.20
N GLN A 1048 -8.19 -12.79 -12.09
CA GLN A 1048 -6.78 -13.20 -12.05
C GLN A 1048 -5.94 -12.20 -11.25
N GLY A 1049 -5.11 -12.70 -10.34
CA GLY A 1049 -4.03 -11.90 -9.75
C GLY A 1049 -2.97 -11.56 -10.80
N ARG A 1050 -2.09 -10.59 -10.51
CA ARG A 1050 -1.20 -9.98 -11.52
C ARG A 1050 0.27 -10.09 -11.15
N VAL A 1051 1.07 -10.62 -12.08
CA VAL A 1051 2.53 -10.75 -11.98
C VAL A 1051 3.16 -10.10 -13.19
N GLU A 1052 3.89 -9.01 -12.99
CA GLU A 1052 4.47 -8.27 -14.11
C GLU A 1052 5.77 -7.53 -13.80
N SER A 1053 6.40 -7.01 -14.85
CA SER A 1053 7.56 -6.13 -14.74
C SER A 1053 8.75 -6.80 -14.04
N LEU A 1054 9.11 -7.98 -14.53
CA LEU A 1054 10.17 -8.83 -13.98
C LEU A 1054 11.44 -8.80 -14.85
N LYS A 1055 12.60 -8.61 -14.22
CA LYS A 1055 13.91 -8.55 -14.89
C LYS A 1055 14.91 -9.52 -14.27
N SER A 1056 15.48 -10.39 -15.09
CA SER A 1056 16.70 -11.18 -14.81
C SER A 1056 17.79 -10.67 -15.73
N ILE A 1057 18.83 -10.03 -15.21
CA ILE A 1057 19.84 -9.33 -16.03
C ILE A 1057 21.25 -9.71 -15.59
N ASN A 1058 22.09 -10.17 -16.50
CA ASN A 1058 23.48 -10.56 -16.22
C ASN A 1058 23.60 -11.62 -15.10
N ASN A 1059 22.54 -12.40 -14.85
CA ASN A 1059 22.63 -13.51 -13.91
C ASN A 1059 23.30 -14.72 -14.60
N THR A 1060 23.92 -15.57 -13.81
CA THR A 1060 24.42 -16.89 -14.23
C THR A 1060 23.55 -17.96 -13.57
N VAL A 1061 22.69 -18.61 -14.35
CA VAL A 1061 21.78 -19.65 -13.87
C VAL A 1061 22.28 -21.01 -14.34
N THR A 1062 22.71 -21.88 -13.42
CA THR A 1062 23.37 -23.15 -13.75
C THR A 1062 22.73 -24.37 -13.10
N SER A 1063 22.62 -25.45 -13.87
CA SER A 1063 22.27 -26.78 -13.41
C SER A 1063 23.21 -27.83 -14.02
N VAL A 1064 23.76 -28.70 -13.18
CA VAL A 1064 24.60 -29.83 -13.64
C VAL A 1064 23.84 -31.15 -13.75
N ASN A 1065 22.54 -31.19 -13.40
CA ASN A 1065 21.78 -32.43 -13.29
C ASN A 1065 20.87 -32.70 -14.49
N ALA A 1066 20.81 -33.98 -14.89
CA ALA A 1066 20.15 -34.43 -16.12
C ALA A 1066 18.63 -34.25 -16.15
N SER A 1067 17.97 -34.00 -15.02
CA SER A 1067 16.51 -33.97 -14.89
C SER A 1067 15.94 -32.63 -14.41
N THR A 1068 16.78 -31.63 -14.19
CA THR A 1068 16.37 -30.35 -13.58
C THR A 1068 16.04 -29.31 -14.65
N PRO A 1069 14.78 -28.85 -14.73
CA PRO A 1069 14.39 -27.75 -15.60
C PRO A 1069 15.09 -26.46 -15.17
N THR A 1070 15.61 -25.72 -16.13
CA THR A 1070 16.39 -24.51 -15.87
C THR A 1070 15.88 -23.36 -16.73
N GLY A 1071 15.53 -22.23 -16.11
CA GLY A 1071 15.02 -21.05 -16.79
C GLY A 1071 15.68 -19.74 -16.35
N GLY A 1072 15.70 -18.73 -17.22
CA GLY A 1072 16.23 -17.41 -16.85
C GLY A 1072 15.32 -16.60 -15.93
N ILE A 1073 14.01 -16.91 -15.88
CA ILE A 1073 13.05 -16.36 -14.91
C ILE A 1073 12.49 -17.49 -14.05
N PHE A 1074 11.85 -18.49 -14.67
CA PHE A 1074 11.17 -19.61 -13.99
C PHE A 1074 11.88 -20.93 -14.27
N GLY A 1075 12.24 -21.70 -13.25
CA GLY A 1075 12.60 -23.11 -13.45
C GLY A 1075 11.38 -23.90 -13.94
N GLU A 1076 10.32 -23.85 -13.14
CA GLU A 1076 9.01 -24.41 -13.47
C GLU A 1076 7.90 -23.37 -13.30
N PHE A 1077 6.92 -23.42 -14.20
CA PHE A 1077 5.77 -22.52 -14.20
C PHE A 1077 4.46 -23.30 -14.38
N SER A 1078 3.51 -23.08 -13.47
CA SER A 1078 2.18 -23.73 -13.46
C SER A 1078 1.14 -22.86 -12.75
N ALA A 1079 0.77 -21.72 -13.35
CA ALA A 1079 -0.13 -20.74 -12.74
C ALA A 1079 -1.26 -20.32 -13.68
N GLU A 1080 -2.39 -21.03 -13.65
CA GLU A 1080 -3.57 -20.71 -14.45
C GLU A 1080 -4.44 -19.58 -13.87
N HIS A 1081 -4.32 -19.32 -12.56
CA HIS A 1081 -5.10 -18.30 -11.85
C HIS A 1081 -4.51 -16.88 -11.94
N LEU A 1082 -3.36 -16.71 -12.60
CA LEU A 1082 -2.62 -15.46 -12.60
C LEU A 1082 -2.37 -14.96 -14.02
N GLU A 1083 -2.42 -13.65 -14.19
CA GLU A 1083 -1.93 -12.97 -15.37
C GLU A 1083 -0.43 -12.70 -15.21
N VAL A 1084 0.40 -13.30 -16.07
CA VAL A 1084 1.87 -13.19 -16.01
C VAL A 1084 2.41 -12.55 -17.29
N ARG A 1085 2.96 -11.33 -17.18
CA ARG A 1085 3.37 -10.52 -18.35
C ARG A 1085 4.59 -9.62 -18.11
N LYS A 1086 5.05 -8.91 -19.15
CA LYS A 1086 6.14 -7.91 -19.10
C LYS A 1086 7.43 -8.44 -18.44
N MET A 1087 8.08 -9.40 -19.07
CA MET A 1087 9.28 -10.05 -18.52
C MET A 1087 10.51 -9.89 -19.42
N ILE A 1088 11.67 -9.70 -18.82
CA ILE A 1088 12.95 -9.62 -19.53
C ILE A 1088 13.98 -10.54 -18.87
N SER A 1089 14.51 -11.49 -19.64
CA SER A 1089 15.66 -12.30 -19.28
C SER A 1089 16.83 -12.01 -20.22
N ASN A 1090 17.89 -11.43 -19.67
CA ASN A 1090 19.18 -11.20 -20.32
C ASN A 1090 20.30 -11.81 -19.47
N SER A 1091 20.12 -13.08 -19.10
CA SER A 1091 20.99 -13.83 -18.20
C SER A 1091 21.52 -15.08 -18.91
N THR A 1092 22.72 -15.52 -18.55
CA THR A 1092 23.28 -16.77 -19.07
C THR A 1092 22.63 -17.95 -18.35
N VAL A 1093 22.00 -18.84 -19.10
CA VAL A 1093 21.28 -20.01 -18.58
C VAL A 1093 21.92 -21.28 -19.11
N SER A 1094 22.41 -22.15 -18.22
CA SER A 1094 23.01 -23.42 -18.59
C SER A 1094 22.43 -24.57 -17.78
N GLY A 1095 21.91 -25.60 -18.44
CA GLY A 1095 21.36 -26.78 -17.77
C GLY A 1095 21.58 -28.06 -18.57
N SER A 1096 21.09 -29.21 -18.08
CA SER A 1096 21.16 -30.45 -18.88
C SER A 1096 19.91 -30.66 -19.74
N THR A 1097 18.71 -30.62 -19.15
CA THR A 1097 17.45 -30.96 -19.83
C THR A 1097 16.40 -29.90 -19.56
N ASN A 1098 15.57 -29.58 -20.56
CA ASN A 1098 14.51 -28.56 -20.48
C ASN A 1098 15.05 -27.20 -20.02
N VAL A 1099 15.89 -26.63 -20.88
CA VAL A 1099 16.56 -25.35 -20.61
C VAL A 1099 15.92 -24.26 -21.47
N GLY A 1100 15.43 -23.20 -20.84
CA GLY A 1100 14.79 -22.07 -21.51
C GLY A 1100 15.35 -20.72 -21.08
N GLY A 1101 15.39 -19.74 -21.97
CA GLY A 1101 15.83 -18.39 -21.58
C GLY A 1101 14.85 -17.67 -20.65
N ILE A 1102 13.55 -17.98 -20.69
CA ILE A 1102 12.53 -17.50 -19.73
C ILE A 1102 12.12 -18.61 -18.78
N VAL A 1103 11.68 -19.75 -19.33
CA VAL A 1103 11.09 -20.84 -18.54
C VAL A 1103 11.69 -22.21 -18.90
N GLY A 1104 12.09 -22.99 -17.90
CA GLY A 1104 12.53 -24.37 -18.12
C GLY A 1104 11.36 -25.28 -18.53
N ASN A 1105 10.43 -25.50 -17.61
CA ASN A 1105 9.20 -26.26 -17.83
C ASN A 1105 7.95 -25.38 -17.65
N HIS A 1106 7.08 -25.38 -18.65
CA HIS A 1106 5.76 -24.74 -18.60
C HIS A 1106 4.69 -25.83 -18.57
N TYR A 1107 3.95 -25.95 -17.46
CA TYR A 1107 2.90 -26.95 -17.28
C TYR A 1107 1.51 -26.41 -17.63
N ASP A 1108 1.12 -25.25 -17.12
CA ASP A 1108 -0.12 -24.55 -17.44
C ASP A 1108 0.01 -23.04 -17.18
N GLY A 1109 -1.02 -22.29 -17.56
CA GLY A 1109 -1.04 -20.83 -17.48
C GLY A 1109 -0.63 -20.12 -18.77
N ARG A 1110 -0.66 -18.79 -18.71
CA ARG A 1110 -0.33 -17.90 -19.83
C ARG A 1110 0.87 -17.03 -19.46
N ILE A 1111 1.91 -17.08 -20.30
CA ILE A 1111 3.02 -16.12 -20.28
C ILE A 1111 2.85 -15.18 -21.46
N ALA A 1112 2.72 -13.88 -21.19
CA ALA A 1112 2.61 -12.85 -22.21
C ALA A 1112 3.81 -11.88 -22.18
N GLU A 1113 4.06 -11.18 -23.29
CA GLU A 1113 4.90 -9.97 -23.29
C GLU A 1113 6.30 -10.17 -22.70
N ALA A 1114 6.99 -11.23 -23.12
CA ALA A 1114 8.25 -11.65 -22.54
C ALA A 1114 9.41 -11.69 -23.54
N VAL A 1115 10.61 -11.42 -23.04
CA VAL A 1115 11.81 -11.19 -23.84
C VAL A 1115 12.98 -12.02 -23.33
N SER A 1116 13.54 -12.87 -24.19
CA SER A 1116 14.76 -13.64 -23.91
C SER A 1116 15.94 -13.16 -24.77
N LYS A 1117 17.08 -12.85 -24.15
CA LYS A 1117 18.29 -12.34 -24.85
C LYS A 1117 19.60 -13.01 -24.45
N GLY A 1118 19.69 -13.53 -23.23
CA GLY A 1118 20.94 -14.11 -22.72
C GLY A 1118 21.27 -15.46 -23.35
N ASP A 1119 22.53 -15.90 -23.24
CA ASP A 1119 22.98 -17.18 -23.79
C ASP A 1119 22.30 -18.36 -23.08
N VAL A 1120 21.79 -19.33 -23.84
CA VAL A 1120 21.11 -20.52 -23.34
C VAL A 1120 21.84 -21.78 -23.82
N SER A 1121 22.32 -22.61 -22.89
CA SER A 1121 23.04 -23.84 -23.21
C SER A 1121 22.49 -25.08 -22.49
N GLY A 1122 22.45 -26.22 -23.19
CA GLY A 1122 22.18 -27.49 -22.53
C GLY A 1122 22.28 -28.73 -23.41
N SER A 1123 21.83 -29.88 -22.92
CA SER A 1123 21.94 -31.16 -23.63
C SER A 1123 20.68 -31.50 -24.43
N THR A 1124 19.49 -31.45 -23.83
CA THR A 1124 18.23 -31.90 -24.45
C THR A 1124 17.09 -30.92 -24.16
N ASN A 1125 16.22 -30.68 -25.15
CA ASN A 1125 15.09 -29.74 -25.06
C ASN A 1125 15.55 -28.33 -24.65
N VAL A 1126 16.46 -27.76 -25.43
CA VAL A 1126 16.99 -26.41 -25.18
C VAL A 1126 16.27 -25.42 -26.09
N GLY A 1127 15.51 -24.48 -25.54
CA GLY A 1127 14.84 -23.43 -26.30
C GLY A 1127 15.35 -22.05 -25.91
N GLY A 1128 15.49 -21.14 -26.87
CA GLY A 1128 15.87 -19.75 -26.56
C GLY A 1128 14.87 -19.04 -25.63
N PHE A 1129 13.59 -19.45 -25.65
CA PHE A 1129 12.54 -18.95 -24.75
C PHE A 1129 12.11 -19.99 -23.71
N VAL A 1130 11.65 -21.17 -24.16
CA VAL A 1130 11.10 -22.23 -23.30
C VAL A 1130 11.79 -23.56 -23.54
N GLY A 1131 12.16 -24.26 -22.47
CA GLY A 1131 12.70 -25.63 -22.56
C GLY A 1131 11.65 -26.63 -23.03
N SER A 1132 10.56 -26.79 -22.25
CA SER A 1132 9.45 -27.70 -22.55
C SER A 1132 8.08 -27.10 -22.21
N MET A 1133 7.13 -27.21 -23.14
CA MET A 1133 5.70 -26.99 -22.90
C MET A 1133 5.01 -28.34 -22.72
N SER A 1134 4.62 -28.66 -21.49
CA SER A 1134 4.37 -30.04 -21.04
C SER A 1134 2.90 -30.44 -21.01
N LEU A 1135 1.93 -29.51 -20.96
CA LEU A 1135 0.49 -29.80 -21.06
C LEU A 1135 -0.20 -28.96 -22.13
N ALA A 1136 -1.39 -29.41 -22.56
CA ALA A 1136 -2.16 -28.81 -23.64
C ALA A 1136 -2.73 -27.41 -23.31
N ALA A 1137 -2.86 -27.04 -22.03
CA ALA A 1137 -3.43 -25.75 -21.62
C ALA A 1137 -2.39 -24.60 -21.59
N THR A 1138 -1.13 -24.87 -21.91
CA THR A 1138 -0.04 -23.86 -21.88
C THR A 1138 -0.15 -22.86 -23.01
N VAL A 1139 0.02 -21.57 -22.68
CA VAL A 1139 -0.05 -20.47 -23.67
C VAL A 1139 1.17 -19.56 -23.55
N ILE A 1140 1.86 -19.33 -24.66
CA ILE A 1140 2.84 -18.24 -24.82
C ILE A 1140 2.29 -17.27 -25.86
N ASP A 1141 2.25 -15.99 -25.50
CA ASP A 1141 1.64 -14.94 -26.29
C ASP A 1141 2.53 -13.70 -26.33
N GLY A 1142 2.56 -13.01 -27.46
CA GLY A 1142 3.20 -11.70 -27.57
C GLY A 1142 4.67 -11.68 -27.14
N SER A 1143 5.49 -12.70 -27.43
CA SER A 1143 6.82 -12.89 -26.83
C SER A 1143 7.94 -13.13 -27.86
N TYR A 1144 9.20 -12.85 -27.50
CA TYR A 1144 10.30 -13.12 -28.44
C TYR A 1144 11.62 -13.59 -27.79
N SER A 1145 12.45 -14.24 -28.60
CA SER A 1145 13.78 -14.73 -28.22
C SER A 1145 14.86 -14.32 -29.21
N THR A 1146 15.92 -13.67 -28.72
CA THR A 1146 17.19 -13.42 -29.42
C THR A 1146 18.36 -14.13 -28.73
N ALA A 1147 18.06 -14.96 -27.74
CA ALA A 1147 19.03 -15.76 -27.01
C ALA A 1147 19.84 -16.66 -27.94
N SER A 1148 21.16 -16.64 -27.78
CA SER A 1148 22.07 -17.61 -28.43
C SER A 1148 21.88 -18.98 -27.80
N VAL A 1149 21.50 -19.98 -28.60
CA VAL A 1149 21.15 -21.33 -28.14
C VAL A 1149 22.24 -22.33 -28.54
N THR A 1150 22.82 -23.00 -27.54
CA THR A 1150 23.77 -24.11 -27.72
C THR A 1150 23.20 -25.41 -27.16
N ALA A 1151 22.84 -26.36 -28.04
CA ALA A 1151 22.23 -27.63 -27.63
C ALA A 1151 23.09 -28.84 -28.02
N GLY A 1152 23.16 -29.84 -27.13
CA GLY A 1152 23.88 -31.10 -27.38
C GLY A 1152 23.14 -32.07 -28.31
N THR A 1153 21.83 -32.23 -28.12
CA THR A 1153 20.99 -33.23 -28.83
C THR A 1153 19.78 -32.60 -29.51
N ILE A 1154 18.93 -31.91 -28.75
CA ILE A 1154 17.67 -31.29 -29.22
C ILE A 1154 17.67 -29.84 -28.77
N GLY A 1155 17.55 -28.91 -29.73
CA GLY A 1155 17.35 -27.50 -29.43
C GLY A 1155 16.68 -26.71 -30.55
N SER A 1156 16.15 -25.54 -30.20
CA SER A 1156 15.44 -24.60 -31.07
C SER A 1156 15.71 -23.17 -30.62
N GLY A 1157 15.60 -22.21 -31.55
CA GLY A 1157 15.72 -20.78 -31.23
C GLY A 1157 14.59 -20.23 -30.34
N PHE A 1158 13.45 -20.94 -30.23
CA PHE A 1158 12.35 -20.56 -29.34
C PHE A 1158 11.98 -21.64 -28.31
N ALA A 1159 11.49 -22.81 -28.76
CA ALA A 1159 10.95 -23.85 -27.87
C ALA A 1159 11.64 -25.21 -28.06
N GLY A 1160 12.23 -25.76 -27.00
CA GLY A 1160 12.95 -27.03 -27.06
C GLY A 1160 12.03 -28.24 -27.33
N SER A 1161 10.90 -28.32 -26.62
CA SER A 1161 9.89 -29.38 -26.75
C SER A 1161 8.48 -28.82 -26.56
N ILE A 1162 7.51 -29.32 -27.33
CA ILE A 1162 6.10 -28.90 -27.28
C ILE A 1162 5.20 -30.13 -27.31
N VAL A 1163 4.28 -30.26 -26.35
CA VAL A 1163 3.24 -31.30 -26.33
C VAL A 1163 2.04 -30.91 -27.20
N LEU A 1164 1.38 -31.91 -27.80
CA LEU A 1164 0.18 -31.70 -28.64
C LEU A 1164 -0.93 -30.96 -27.85
N GLY A 1165 -1.30 -29.77 -28.31
CA GLY A 1165 -2.34 -28.91 -27.72
C GLY A 1165 -1.81 -27.61 -27.11
N ALA A 1166 -0.53 -27.56 -26.75
CA ALA A 1166 0.13 -26.33 -26.29
C ALA A 1166 0.11 -25.24 -27.38
N THR A 1167 -0.05 -23.97 -26.98
CA THR A 1167 -0.24 -22.85 -27.92
C THR A 1167 0.88 -21.82 -27.78
N ILE A 1168 1.57 -21.56 -28.88
CA ILE A 1168 2.41 -20.37 -29.06
C ILE A 1168 1.72 -19.52 -30.13
N LYS A 1169 1.54 -18.24 -29.86
CA LYS A 1169 0.98 -17.28 -30.82
C LYS A 1169 1.67 -15.93 -30.68
N ASN A 1170 1.62 -15.11 -31.73
CA ASN A 1170 2.22 -13.78 -31.78
C ASN A 1170 3.62 -13.80 -31.15
N SER A 1171 4.51 -14.67 -31.62
CA SER A 1171 5.83 -14.87 -31.01
C SER A 1171 6.92 -15.12 -32.04
N TRP A 1172 8.16 -14.70 -31.74
CA TRP A 1172 9.27 -14.66 -32.70
C TRP A 1172 10.59 -15.18 -32.12
N TYR A 1173 11.47 -15.67 -32.99
CA TYR A 1173 12.89 -15.85 -32.64
C TYR A 1173 13.85 -15.45 -33.76
N ASP A 1174 15.10 -15.20 -33.38
CA ASP A 1174 16.21 -15.02 -34.30
C ASP A 1174 16.77 -16.38 -34.77
N PRO A 1175 16.59 -16.78 -36.04
CA PRO A 1175 17.09 -18.06 -36.56
C PRO A 1175 18.62 -18.15 -36.64
N SER A 1176 19.35 -17.03 -36.54
CA SER A 1176 20.81 -17.03 -36.42
C SER A 1176 21.29 -17.38 -35.01
N SER A 1177 20.37 -17.46 -34.05
CA SER A 1177 20.71 -17.70 -32.65
C SER A 1177 21.05 -19.15 -32.33
N LEU A 1178 20.82 -20.11 -33.23
CA LEU A 1178 21.16 -21.52 -33.00
C LEU A 1178 22.63 -21.82 -33.39
N ALA A 1179 23.48 -22.10 -32.41
CA ALA A 1179 24.87 -22.49 -32.60
C ALA A 1179 25.09 -23.96 -32.15
N GLY A 1180 25.33 -24.88 -33.08
CA GLY A 1180 25.71 -26.27 -32.76
C GLY A 1180 25.07 -27.36 -33.64
N ALA A 1181 25.50 -28.61 -33.43
CA ALA A 1181 25.15 -29.79 -34.25
C ALA A 1181 23.84 -30.51 -33.81
N ALA A 1182 22.86 -29.78 -33.27
CA ALA A 1182 21.64 -30.36 -32.73
C ALA A 1182 20.65 -30.78 -33.83
N THR A 1183 19.91 -31.87 -33.58
CA THR A 1183 18.73 -32.26 -34.36
C THR A 1183 17.58 -31.32 -33.99
N LEU A 1184 17.00 -30.63 -34.97
CA LEU A 1184 15.82 -29.82 -34.76
C LEU A 1184 14.67 -30.69 -34.23
N SER A 1185 14.00 -30.21 -33.19
CA SER A 1185 12.74 -30.79 -32.69
C SER A 1185 11.72 -30.88 -33.83
N PRO A 1186 10.80 -31.87 -33.86
CA PRO A 1186 9.74 -31.97 -34.87
C PRO A 1186 8.84 -30.73 -35.00
N ALA A 1187 8.87 -29.82 -34.00
CA ALA A 1187 8.23 -28.51 -34.06
C ALA A 1187 8.88 -27.55 -35.09
N ASP A 1188 10.11 -27.86 -35.55
CA ASP A 1188 10.91 -27.06 -36.48
C ASP A 1188 11.32 -27.87 -37.74
N ASN A 1189 10.42 -28.63 -38.37
CA ASN A 1189 10.72 -29.20 -39.69
C ASN A 1189 10.72 -28.09 -40.77
N ILE A 1190 11.73 -27.22 -40.71
CA ILE A 1190 11.93 -25.99 -41.45
C ILE A 1190 13.39 -26.02 -41.93
N THR A 1191 13.65 -26.72 -43.04
CA THR A 1191 14.96 -26.71 -43.70
C THR A 1191 15.14 -25.37 -44.45
N GLY A 1192 16.11 -24.53 -44.06
CA GLY A 1192 16.45 -23.32 -44.81
C GLY A 1192 17.43 -22.39 -44.10
N VAL A 1193 18.73 -22.62 -44.28
CA VAL A 1193 19.81 -21.72 -43.86
C VAL A 1193 19.72 -20.43 -44.69
N GLY A 1194 19.47 -19.27 -44.05
CA GLY A 1194 19.71 -17.94 -44.65
C GLY A 1194 18.63 -16.85 -44.54
N SER A 1195 17.77 -16.81 -43.51
CA SER A 1195 16.76 -15.75 -43.32
C SER A 1195 16.81 -15.13 -41.92
N ASN A 1196 16.42 -13.87 -41.73
CA ASN A 1196 16.69 -13.06 -40.50
C ASN A 1196 15.55 -13.00 -39.43
N LEU A 1197 14.46 -13.79 -39.51
CA LEU A 1197 13.44 -13.89 -38.43
C LEU A 1197 12.45 -15.03 -38.72
N VAL A 1198 11.95 -15.74 -37.70
CA VAL A 1198 10.91 -16.79 -37.85
C VAL A 1198 9.81 -16.62 -36.79
N MET A 1199 8.54 -16.58 -37.22
CA MET A 1199 7.37 -16.66 -36.32
C MET A 1199 7.10 -18.11 -35.90
N VAL A 1200 6.66 -18.29 -34.65
CA VAL A 1200 6.33 -19.62 -34.08
C VAL A 1200 4.86 -19.65 -33.67
N GLY A 1201 4.09 -20.63 -34.17
CA GLY A 1201 2.70 -20.86 -33.73
C GLY A 1201 1.70 -21.26 -34.82
N SER A 1202 0.71 -22.09 -34.46
CA SER A 1202 -0.49 -22.33 -35.28
C SER A 1202 -1.65 -21.50 -34.72
N ASP A 1203 -1.96 -20.39 -35.37
CA ASP A 1203 -3.24 -19.69 -35.17
C ASP A 1203 -4.36 -20.59 -35.76
N THR A 1204 -5.44 -20.83 -35.00
CA THR A 1204 -6.60 -21.59 -35.50
C THR A 1204 -7.30 -20.89 -36.67
N VAL A 1205 -6.99 -19.61 -36.92
CA VAL A 1205 -7.40 -18.86 -38.12
C VAL A 1205 -6.47 -19.15 -39.32
N ARG A 1206 -5.26 -19.66 -39.13
CA ARG A 1206 -4.23 -19.80 -40.18
C ARG A 1206 -3.67 -21.22 -40.24
N THR A 1207 -4.40 -22.11 -40.91
CA THR A 1207 -3.87 -23.41 -41.30
C THR A 1207 -2.79 -23.24 -42.39
N GLY A 1208 -1.52 -23.54 -42.07
CA GLY A 1208 -0.48 -23.79 -43.08
C GLY A 1208 0.68 -22.80 -43.23
N LEU A 1209 0.96 -21.90 -42.29
CA LEU A 1209 2.13 -21.01 -42.40
C LEU A 1209 3.45 -21.73 -42.09
N THR A 1210 4.12 -22.13 -43.17
CA THR A 1210 5.52 -22.56 -43.20
C THR A 1210 6.36 -21.40 -43.75
N GLN A 1211 7.34 -20.93 -42.98
CA GLN A 1211 8.38 -19.93 -43.34
C GLN A 1211 7.91 -18.61 -44.01
N THR A 1212 7.96 -17.50 -43.27
CA THR A 1212 7.84 -16.15 -43.85
C THR A 1212 9.07 -15.31 -43.51
N THR A 1213 9.87 -14.91 -44.50
CA THR A 1213 11.02 -14.01 -44.32
C THR A 1213 10.58 -12.58 -44.03
N LEU A 1214 11.43 -11.73 -43.42
CA LEU A 1214 11.14 -10.29 -43.20
C LEU A 1214 10.71 -9.58 -44.49
N THR A 1215 11.33 -9.93 -45.63
CA THR A 1215 11.00 -9.39 -46.94
C THR A 1215 9.67 -9.91 -47.48
N GLN A 1216 9.27 -11.15 -47.16
CA GLN A 1216 7.93 -11.67 -47.48
C GLN A 1216 6.86 -11.07 -46.56
N LEU A 1217 7.17 -10.84 -45.29
CA LEU A 1217 6.34 -10.13 -44.33
C LEU A 1217 6.04 -8.69 -44.81
N GLN A 1218 7.06 -8.00 -45.30
CA GLN A 1218 6.96 -6.66 -45.88
C GLN A 1218 6.15 -6.61 -47.19
N ASN A 1219 5.95 -7.74 -47.88
CA ASN A 1219 5.36 -7.81 -49.21
C ASN A 1219 4.09 -8.70 -49.30
N ASP A 1220 3.66 -9.32 -48.21
CA ASP A 1220 2.47 -10.16 -48.17
C ASP A 1220 1.24 -9.31 -47.82
N PRO A 1221 0.32 -9.08 -48.78
CA PRO A 1221 -0.86 -8.26 -48.56
C PRO A 1221 -1.84 -8.89 -47.57
N VAL A 1222 -1.77 -10.21 -47.32
CA VAL A 1222 -2.54 -10.88 -46.26
C VAL A 1222 -1.88 -10.67 -44.90
N PHE A 1223 -0.58 -10.48 -44.83
CA PHE A 1223 0.10 -10.11 -43.57
C PHE A 1223 -0.28 -8.69 -43.14
N PHE A 1224 -0.45 -7.76 -44.08
CA PHE A 1224 -0.98 -6.41 -43.81
C PHE A 1224 -2.52 -6.34 -43.78
N ALA A 1225 -3.25 -7.35 -44.25
CA ALA A 1225 -4.73 -7.37 -44.26
C ALA A 1225 -5.37 -8.33 -43.24
N ALA A 1226 -4.63 -9.27 -42.66
CA ALA A 1226 -5.12 -10.18 -41.63
C ALA A 1226 -4.99 -9.51 -40.26
N ASN A 1227 -5.98 -8.66 -39.97
CA ASN A 1227 -6.41 -8.20 -38.63
C ASN A 1227 -5.38 -8.44 -37.52
N PHE A 1228 -4.38 -7.58 -37.46
CA PHE A 1228 -3.76 -7.28 -36.18
C PHE A 1228 -4.83 -6.56 -35.38
N THR A 1229 -5.32 -7.17 -34.31
CA THR A 1229 -6.07 -6.45 -33.29
C THR A 1229 -5.09 -5.56 -32.51
N SER A 1230 -5.58 -4.49 -31.90
CA SER A 1230 -4.86 -3.46 -31.14
C SER A 1230 -4.01 -3.93 -29.93
N ILE A 1231 -3.69 -5.22 -29.83
CA ILE A 1231 -3.17 -5.91 -28.64
C ILE A 1231 -1.77 -6.49 -28.91
N ASP A 1232 -1.19 -6.32 -30.10
CA ASP A 1232 0.17 -6.82 -30.32
C ASP A 1232 1.19 -5.92 -29.62
N PRO A 1233 1.97 -6.44 -28.66
CA PRO A 1233 2.82 -5.62 -27.79
C PRO A 1233 4.06 -5.07 -28.51
N PHE A 1234 4.20 -5.28 -29.83
CA PHE A 1234 5.42 -5.05 -30.58
C PHE A 1234 5.43 -3.75 -31.40
N VAL A 1235 6.52 -3.01 -31.30
CA VAL A 1235 6.90 -1.86 -32.10
C VAL A 1235 7.87 -2.33 -33.20
N PHE A 1236 7.63 -1.87 -34.43
CA PHE A 1236 8.45 -2.20 -35.60
C PHE A 1236 9.25 -0.99 -36.08
N GLY A 1237 10.58 -1.11 -36.12
CA GLY A 1237 11.47 -0.15 -36.78
C GLY A 1237 11.79 -0.57 -38.22
N ALA A 1238 12.05 0.39 -39.12
CA ALA A 1238 12.46 0.08 -40.49
C ALA A 1238 13.83 -0.65 -40.50
N GLY A 1239 13.79 -1.98 -40.62
CA GLY A 1239 14.99 -2.84 -40.63
C GLY A 1239 15.35 -3.50 -39.29
N ASP A 1240 14.50 -3.37 -38.26
CA ASP A 1240 14.71 -3.94 -36.93
C ASP A 1240 13.73 -5.09 -36.61
N TYR A 1241 14.05 -5.91 -35.60
CA TYR A 1241 13.19 -6.97 -35.06
C TYR A 1241 11.96 -6.40 -34.33
N PRO A 1242 10.82 -7.11 -34.25
CA PRO A 1242 9.68 -6.70 -33.44
C PRO A 1242 10.11 -6.63 -31.97
N ARG A 1243 10.01 -5.46 -31.34
CA ARG A 1243 10.35 -5.24 -29.92
C ARG A 1243 9.10 -4.91 -29.12
N PRO A 1244 8.86 -5.53 -27.95
CA PRO A 1244 7.82 -5.08 -27.06
C PRO A 1244 7.96 -3.58 -26.78
N TYR A 1245 6.84 -2.87 -26.69
CA TYR A 1245 6.82 -1.42 -26.55
C TYR A 1245 7.65 -0.94 -25.36
N PHE A 1246 7.64 -1.68 -24.24
CA PHE A 1246 8.44 -1.39 -23.05
C PHE A 1246 9.95 -1.57 -23.24
N GLU A 1247 10.40 -2.30 -24.27
CA GLU A 1247 11.83 -2.40 -24.59
C GLU A 1247 12.31 -1.17 -25.37
N VAL A 1248 11.45 -0.62 -26.23
CA VAL A 1248 11.72 0.62 -26.97
C VAL A 1248 11.59 1.83 -26.06
N TRP A 1249 10.66 1.76 -25.11
CA TRP A 1249 10.33 2.79 -24.16
C TRP A 1249 10.39 2.24 -22.73
N PRO A 1250 11.59 2.17 -22.13
CA PRO A 1250 11.81 1.57 -20.82
C PRO A 1250 10.97 2.15 -19.69
N GLN A 1251 10.47 3.38 -19.83
CA GLN A 1251 9.59 4.01 -18.86
C GLN A 1251 8.27 3.24 -18.67
N PHE A 1252 7.71 2.68 -19.76
CA PHE A 1252 6.45 1.94 -19.70
C PHE A 1252 6.62 0.47 -19.26
N PHE A 1253 7.80 0.11 -18.77
CA PHE A 1253 8.00 -1.20 -18.16
C PHE A 1253 7.36 -1.26 -16.77
N ASN A 1254 7.40 -0.15 -16.02
CA ASN A 1254 6.85 -0.06 -14.67
C ASN A 1254 5.48 0.62 -14.61
N ASP A 1255 5.10 1.34 -15.68
CA ASP A 1255 3.75 1.89 -15.92
C ASP A 1255 2.88 0.84 -16.64
#